data_AF-A0A956KEH0-F1
#
_entry.id   AF-A0A956KEH0-F1
#
_cell.length_a   1.000
_cell.length_b   1.000
_cell.length_c   1.000
_cell.angle_alpha   90.00
_cell.angle_beta   90.00
_cell.angle_gamma   90.00
#
_symmetry.space_group_name_H-M   'P 1'
#
loop_
_entity.id
_entity.type
_entity.pdbx_description
1 polymer ?
#
loop_
_entity_poly.entity_id
_entity_poly.type
_entity_poly.pdbx_seq_one_letter_code
_entity_poly.pdbx_strand_id
1 'polypeptide(L)'
;MRDQQAKAMVREWTARAVAQLRRAAATGELESRAVERLLEVPGGYTRMLRAVEYARRGQRAKARADVDRALEQAPFNPVIHLVAGVVLHATRDYGRSLEQLWRAAEFNPRALAKACQYLLAYAGSLGWDQDVREALEKVCLAEPDRIVWRERAAQMYVRCRDYRAALRHVKAALRLEPGSRSLHMRAARLHAALAEYPDAIAAVEAALERGDADAPAFVREVAEAFTEAGAIERARARYQQLIEDPREAAARAGDHVTLGGFALWALDRDEARARAEAALAIDESCAGGHRLLGALAVLEGQHEAAIAPLERALELDPRDYEAHVWRAEAALRLADYGAVHQHLHHASMKADGLLFVAWMLRFLAVTYQNDLPDVIVGPHRTEEIEKAALELCPGEEALFASGAERPLAALVERALTRLGGNRTTIATALDDGALTRLVTRTGARFTSRHALQLIRVLPPDDVRRRLTEVVDAYPRSSLPVCHRGELELWLGRLKPARVDLERAVSILAQTRWAYIGMTGIDILEGQLERAVETSAHGVTVMKNTEGPSVYIYRGEALRRLGRYEEALYDLTRSVNIHRSRVSAWVNLGLLYAARGQHELARKVYGRLAEQAPGLLADAAAEVGVTLWGDPGDAPTLAEIVAVLERSLDMMRGNRSATCVTYFTAAGKLRHIEHVPDDGEVPSGPHDDDARDLAQAEQMILRAVGLPAADLSPASEPSRRKTTDIEALRFCPPISRPVKSGLRAINPGELAQFLERGFVHLRGCFSRQVANEWVEDAGRRLVAEPERCVKGYDGRSLAGFSPSDPATWTLERLTYLGQRRVRIDEFAPRAWEAICDLLGGADRIATRIWTDDFVVNFGVTPARAAALREPGRPSESPNWHIDDPREGMRVDQLRHGLIVLCLFSDIAPGGGGTLLACESPGKIARMLAREGGEVDFVRPRPETVASLLADARDIHEVAGSVGDVILMHPLMAHAATVNRSSRIRWLANPLIELEAPLQLHRDEGDAYSVVERTLRRALALEAYEGAIV
;
A
#
# COMPACT_ATOMS: atom_id res chain seq x y z
N MET A 1 42.23 29.05 -2.96
CA MET A 1 43.47 28.33 -3.32
C MET A 1 44.02 27.43 -2.20
N ARG A 2 44.38 27.93 -0.99
CA ARG A 2 44.94 27.07 0.09
C ARG A 2 44.01 25.93 0.55
N ASP A 3 42.70 26.16 0.62
CA ASP A 3 41.71 25.13 0.99
C ASP A 3 41.50 24.07 -0.12
N GLN A 4 41.64 24.44 -1.39
CA GLN A 4 41.59 23.49 -2.52
C GLN A 4 42.84 22.61 -2.59
N GLN A 5 44.02 23.17 -2.30
CA GLN A 5 45.28 22.40 -2.24
C GLN A 5 45.27 21.40 -1.07
N ALA A 6 44.77 21.81 0.10
CA ALA A 6 44.60 20.90 1.24
C ALA A 6 43.64 19.75 0.93
N LYS A 7 42.48 20.03 0.31
CA LYS A 7 41.51 19.00 -0.11
C LYS A 7 42.08 18.05 -1.18
N ALA A 8 42.87 18.56 -2.12
CA ALA A 8 43.54 17.73 -3.12
C ALA A 8 44.58 16.79 -2.49
N MET A 9 45.37 17.30 -1.55
CA MET A 9 46.37 16.52 -0.82
C MET A 9 45.74 15.42 0.03
N VAL A 10 44.65 15.71 0.77
CA VAL A 10 43.90 14.71 1.55
C VAL A 10 43.32 13.63 0.63
N ARG A 11 42.78 14.01 -0.54
CA ARG A 11 42.28 13.03 -1.53
C ARG A 11 43.39 12.11 -2.04
N GLU A 12 44.56 12.66 -2.34
CA GLU A 12 45.71 11.86 -2.81
C GLU A 12 46.22 10.90 -1.74
N TRP A 13 46.33 11.35 -0.48
CA TRP A 13 46.72 10.49 0.64
C TRP A 13 45.70 9.37 0.88
N THR A 14 44.41 9.70 0.81
CA THR A 14 43.33 8.71 0.94
C THR A 14 43.39 7.67 -0.17
N ALA A 15 43.59 8.09 -1.43
CA ALA A 15 43.74 7.18 -2.56
C ALA A 15 44.94 6.24 -2.39
N ARG A 16 46.10 6.78 -1.96
CA ARG A 16 47.29 5.96 -1.69
C ARG A 16 47.05 4.94 -0.57
N ALA A 17 46.40 5.36 0.51
CA ALA A 17 46.10 4.49 1.65
C ALA A 17 45.11 3.38 1.27
N VAL A 18 44.06 3.70 0.51
CA VAL A 18 43.12 2.72 -0.04
C VAL A 18 43.84 1.71 -0.94
N ALA A 19 44.73 2.16 -1.82
CA ALA A 19 45.50 1.27 -2.70
C ALA A 19 46.44 0.33 -1.93
N GLN A 20 47.10 0.83 -0.87
CA GLN A 20 47.97 0.02 -0.01
C GLN A 20 47.16 -1.00 0.81
N LEU A 21 46.01 -0.60 1.35
CA LEU A 21 45.12 -1.50 2.08
C LEU A 21 44.59 -2.62 1.19
N ARG A 22 44.25 -2.33 -0.07
CA ARG A 22 43.81 -3.33 -1.05
C ARG A 22 44.89 -4.37 -1.34
N ARG A 23 46.18 -3.97 -1.36
CA ARG A 23 47.30 -4.91 -1.47
C ARG A 23 47.45 -5.77 -0.21
N ALA A 24 47.35 -5.16 0.96
CA ALA A 24 47.40 -5.89 2.24
C ALA A 24 46.22 -6.88 2.39
N ALA A 25 45.04 -6.52 1.88
CA ALA A 25 43.90 -7.43 1.81
C ALA A 25 44.22 -8.67 0.98
N ALA A 26 44.80 -8.49 -0.23
CA ALA A 26 45.18 -9.59 -1.11
C ALA A 26 46.25 -10.52 -0.51
N THR A 27 47.13 -10.02 0.35
CA THR A 27 48.15 -10.82 1.07
C THR A 27 47.68 -11.35 2.43
N GLY A 28 46.46 -10.99 2.87
CA GLY A 28 45.90 -11.43 4.15
C GLY A 28 46.32 -10.62 5.38
N GLU A 29 47.07 -9.52 5.21
CA GLU A 29 47.74 -8.76 6.29
C GLU A 29 46.89 -7.59 6.85
N LEU A 30 45.56 -7.77 6.97
CA LEU A 30 44.61 -6.73 7.38
C LEU A 30 44.78 -6.23 8.83
N GLU A 31 45.51 -6.97 9.66
CA GLU A 31 45.76 -6.67 11.08
C GLU A 31 47.22 -6.24 11.33
N SER A 32 47.99 -6.02 10.26
CA SER A 32 49.36 -5.53 10.41
C SER A 32 49.39 -4.12 10.99
N ARG A 33 50.45 -3.82 11.75
CA ARG A 33 50.73 -2.46 12.25
C ARG A 33 50.83 -1.42 11.13
N ALA A 34 51.16 -1.86 9.91
CA ALA A 34 51.14 -1.02 8.72
C ALA A 34 49.71 -0.61 8.35
N VAL A 35 48.76 -1.56 8.37
CA VAL A 35 47.34 -1.29 8.10
C VAL A 35 46.73 -0.38 9.17
N GLU A 36 47.06 -0.56 10.46
CA GLU A 36 46.56 0.33 11.53
C GLU A 36 46.81 1.82 11.22
N ARG A 37 48.01 2.16 10.71
CA ARG A 37 48.36 3.52 10.29
C ARG A 37 47.54 4.01 9.10
N LEU A 38 47.13 3.12 8.19
CA LEU A 38 46.28 3.48 7.05
C LEU A 38 44.85 3.83 7.47
N LEU A 39 44.39 3.32 8.62
CA LEU A 39 43.04 3.57 9.14
C LEU A 39 42.94 4.88 9.92
N GLU A 40 44.06 5.52 10.23
CA GLU A 40 44.13 6.86 10.80
C GLU A 40 43.88 7.95 9.75
N VAL A 41 43.93 7.61 8.46
CA VAL A 41 43.66 8.55 7.37
C VAL A 41 42.22 9.05 7.45
N PRO A 42 41.99 10.39 7.44
CA PRO A 42 40.65 10.96 7.54
C PRO A 42 39.72 10.53 6.38
N GLY A 43 38.42 10.41 6.66
CA GLY A 43 37.39 10.24 5.64
C GLY A 43 36.75 8.85 5.53
N GLY A 44 37.07 7.89 6.41
CA GLY A 44 36.32 6.63 6.57
C GLY A 44 36.49 5.58 5.48
N TYR A 45 37.01 5.92 4.30
CA TYR A 45 37.10 5.01 3.16
C TYR A 45 38.02 3.79 3.37
N THR A 46 39.13 3.95 4.09
CA THR A 46 40.05 2.84 4.40
C THR A 46 39.40 1.84 5.36
N ARG A 47 38.71 2.32 6.40
CA ARG A 47 37.90 1.47 7.29
C ARG A 47 36.79 0.75 6.54
N MET A 48 36.09 1.45 5.65
CA MET A 48 35.02 0.85 4.88
C MET A 48 35.52 -0.24 3.91
N LEU A 49 36.69 -0.05 3.29
CA LEU A 49 37.30 -1.08 2.44
C LEU A 49 37.70 -2.31 3.27
N ARG A 50 38.26 -2.11 4.47
CA ARG A 50 38.57 -3.23 5.37
C ARG A 50 37.30 -3.95 5.85
N ALA A 51 36.22 -3.21 6.11
CA ALA A 51 34.92 -3.78 6.48
C ALA A 51 34.36 -4.67 5.37
N VAL A 52 34.43 -4.24 4.10
CA VAL A 52 34.05 -5.05 2.93
C VAL A 52 34.85 -6.35 2.89
N GLU A 53 36.15 -6.29 3.13
CA GLU A 53 37.01 -7.48 3.11
C GLU A 53 36.74 -8.43 4.29
N TYR A 54 36.52 -7.89 5.49
CA TYR A 54 36.09 -8.69 6.64
C TYR A 54 34.74 -9.37 6.38
N ALA A 55 33.78 -8.69 5.76
CA ALA A 55 32.50 -9.27 5.39
C ALA A 55 32.67 -10.44 4.39
N ARG A 56 33.53 -10.30 3.37
CA ARG A 56 33.86 -11.39 2.42
C ARG A 56 34.44 -12.63 3.12
N ARG A 57 35.22 -12.42 4.19
CA ARG A 57 35.82 -13.50 4.99
C ARG A 57 34.87 -14.07 6.05
N GLY A 58 33.63 -13.57 6.13
CA GLY A 58 32.66 -13.96 7.16
C GLY A 58 32.99 -13.46 8.57
N GLN A 59 33.92 -12.51 8.71
CA GLN A 59 34.32 -11.88 9.98
C GLN A 59 33.37 -10.71 10.27
N ARG A 60 32.14 -11.05 10.68
CA ARG A 60 31.01 -10.14 10.83
C ARG A 60 31.25 -9.10 11.93
N ALA A 61 31.78 -9.52 13.08
CA ALA A 61 31.98 -8.61 14.21
C ALA A 61 32.99 -7.51 13.86
N LYS A 62 34.10 -7.89 13.22
CA LYS A 62 35.14 -6.96 12.77
C LYS A 62 34.63 -6.03 11.66
N ALA A 63 33.87 -6.56 10.70
CA ALA A 63 33.26 -5.75 9.65
C ALA A 63 32.32 -4.68 10.23
N ARG A 64 31.45 -5.04 11.16
CA ARG A 64 30.53 -4.10 11.82
C ARG A 64 31.26 -3.04 12.64
N ALA A 65 32.32 -3.42 13.37
CA ALA A 65 33.13 -2.48 14.13
C ALA A 65 33.82 -1.44 13.22
N ASP A 66 34.33 -1.86 12.06
CA ASP A 66 34.92 -0.93 11.09
C ASP A 66 33.86 0.00 10.46
N VAL A 67 32.64 -0.49 10.25
CA VAL A 67 31.51 0.35 9.82
C VAL A 67 31.23 1.45 10.85
N ASP A 68 31.13 1.12 12.14
CA ASP A 68 30.89 2.09 13.21
C ASP A 68 31.95 3.19 13.23
N ARG A 69 33.21 2.77 13.19
CA ARG A 69 34.37 3.67 13.18
C ARG A 69 34.47 4.51 11.91
N ALA A 70 33.96 4.02 10.77
CA ALA A 70 33.92 4.78 9.53
C ALA A 70 32.81 5.84 9.55
N LEU A 71 31.64 5.50 10.10
CA LEU A 71 30.52 6.42 10.29
C LEU A 71 30.87 7.53 11.28
N GLU A 72 31.60 7.24 12.35
CA GLU A 72 32.16 8.25 13.28
C GLU A 72 33.07 9.27 12.57
N GLN A 73 33.91 8.80 11.63
CA GLN A 73 34.85 9.67 10.90
C GLN A 73 34.18 10.54 9.84
N ALA A 74 33.07 10.08 9.26
CA ALA A 74 32.42 10.74 8.13
C ALA A 74 30.89 10.61 8.18
N PRO A 75 30.20 11.20 9.17
CA PRO A 75 28.78 10.96 9.47
C PRO A 75 27.79 11.55 8.46
N PHE A 76 28.27 12.32 7.48
CA PHE A 76 27.44 12.96 6.45
C PHE A 76 27.84 12.53 5.02
N ASN A 77 28.63 11.45 4.89
CA ASN A 77 29.13 11.01 3.60
C ASN A 77 28.22 9.93 2.97
N PRO A 78 27.47 10.24 1.88
CA PRO A 78 26.50 9.31 1.33
C PRO A 78 27.12 7.99 0.83
N VAL A 79 28.38 7.99 0.37
CA VAL A 79 29.05 6.75 -0.07
C VAL A 79 29.39 5.85 1.12
N ILE A 80 29.83 6.44 2.24
CA ILE A 80 30.07 5.68 3.47
C ILE A 80 28.77 5.03 3.97
N HIS A 81 27.66 5.77 3.99
CA HIS A 81 26.37 5.21 4.37
C HIS A 81 25.84 4.13 3.40
N LEU A 82 26.02 4.31 2.08
CA LEU A 82 25.67 3.28 1.09
C LEU A 82 26.45 1.98 1.31
N VAL A 83 27.78 2.09 1.47
CA VAL A 83 28.61 0.90 1.68
C VAL A 83 28.37 0.28 3.05
N ALA A 84 28.15 1.08 4.09
CA ALA A 84 27.76 0.60 5.40
C ALA A 84 26.47 -0.24 5.30
N GLY A 85 25.46 0.24 4.56
CA GLY A 85 24.23 -0.51 4.29
C GLY A 85 24.49 -1.89 3.69
N VAL A 86 25.35 -1.97 2.67
CA VAL A 86 25.72 -3.25 2.01
C VAL A 86 26.48 -4.18 2.97
N VAL A 87 27.50 -3.67 3.68
CA VAL A 87 28.27 -4.48 4.63
C VAL A 87 27.41 -4.97 5.79
N LEU A 88 26.52 -4.13 6.31
CA LEU A 88 25.59 -4.51 7.37
C LEU A 88 24.62 -5.59 6.90
N HIS A 89 24.13 -5.52 5.65
CA HIS A 89 23.27 -6.56 5.07
C HIS A 89 24.01 -7.90 4.97
N ALA A 90 25.19 -7.92 4.35
CA ALA A 90 26.00 -9.13 4.18
C ALA A 90 26.45 -9.73 5.53
N THR A 91 26.58 -8.89 6.56
CA THR A 91 26.88 -9.34 7.92
C THR A 91 25.63 -9.66 8.73
N ARG A 92 24.43 -9.63 8.15
CA ARG A 92 23.13 -9.98 8.77
C ARG A 92 22.64 -9.02 9.85
N ASP A 93 23.01 -7.75 9.75
CA ASP A 93 22.51 -6.64 10.56
C ASP A 93 21.48 -5.83 9.75
N TYR A 94 20.35 -6.46 9.43
CA TYR A 94 19.37 -5.93 8.46
C TYR A 94 18.72 -4.62 8.91
N GLY A 95 18.43 -4.46 10.20
CA GLY A 95 17.83 -3.24 10.75
C GLY A 95 18.72 -2.03 10.52
N ARG A 96 19.99 -2.13 10.91
CA ARG A 96 20.97 -1.06 10.71
C ARG A 96 21.33 -0.89 9.24
N SER A 97 21.32 -1.96 8.45
CA SER A 97 21.51 -1.87 7.00
C SER A 97 20.52 -0.89 6.37
N LEU A 98 19.22 -1.08 6.59
CA LEU A 98 18.19 -0.18 6.04
C LEU A 98 18.30 1.23 6.60
N GLU A 99 18.63 1.39 7.89
CA GLU A 99 18.86 2.71 8.49
C GLU A 99 19.95 3.47 7.75
N GLN A 100 21.10 2.83 7.49
CA GLN A 100 22.20 3.50 6.77
C GLN A 100 21.85 3.79 5.31
N LEU A 101 21.08 2.93 4.65
CA LEU A 101 20.59 3.21 3.29
C LEU A 101 19.61 4.40 3.27
N TRP A 102 18.72 4.52 4.26
CA TRP A 102 17.86 5.70 4.41
C TRP A 102 18.66 6.98 4.69
N ARG A 103 19.68 6.91 5.54
CA ARG A 103 20.62 8.03 5.77
C ARG A 103 21.32 8.45 4.48
N ALA A 104 21.81 7.49 3.70
CA ALA A 104 22.42 7.79 2.40
C ALA A 104 21.45 8.52 1.45
N ALA A 105 20.19 8.12 1.43
CA ALA A 105 19.14 8.73 0.65
C ALA A 105 18.84 10.18 1.07
N GLU A 106 18.95 10.51 2.36
CA GLU A 106 18.74 11.87 2.90
C GLU A 106 19.83 12.87 2.47
N PHE A 107 21.08 12.42 2.33
CA PHE A 107 22.20 13.34 2.11
C PHE A 107 22.34 13.88 0.69
N ASN A 108 21.88 13.16 -0.33
CA ASN A 108 21.93 13.65 -1.71
C ASN A 108 20.92 12.94 -2.64
N PRO A 109 20.17 13.68 -3.49
CA PRO A 109 19.26 13.10 -4.49
C PRO A 109 19.89 12.06 -5.44
N ARG A 110 21.19 12.20 -5.79
CA ARG A 110 21.89 11.19 -6.61
C ARG A 110 22.14 9.88 -5.86
N ALA A 111 22.29 9.94 -4.53
CA ALA A 111 22.46 8.76 -3.69
C ALA A 111 21.12 8.07 -3.44
N LEU A 112 20.01 8.82 -3.41
CA LEU A 112 18.65 8.30 -3.22
C LEU A 112 18.33 7.14 -4.16
N ALA A 113 18.52 7.31 -5.48
CA ALA A 113 18.21 6.25 -6.45
C ALA A 113 18.96 4.95 -6.15
N LYS A 114 20.27 5.02 -5.87
CA LYS A 114 21.09 3.84 -5.57
C LYS A 114 20.76 3.25 -4.20
N ALA A 115 20.50 4.09 -3.19
CA ALA A 115 20.05 3.65 -1.87
C ALA A 115 18.70 2.91 -1.98
N CYS A 116 17.75 3.46 -2.72
CA CYS A 116 16.48 2.82 -3.00
C CYS A 116 16.67 1.48 -3.71
N GLN A 117 17.57 1.34 -4.69
CA GLN A 117 17.84 0.01 -5.31
C GLN A 117 18.19 -1.05 -4.25
N TYR A 118 19.08 -0.73 -3.30
CA TYR A 118 19.43 -1.64 -2.22
C TYR A 118 18.29 -1.84 -1.23
N LEU A 119 17.57 -0.78 -0.83
CA LEU A 119 16.40 -0.89 0.04
C LEU A 119 15.35 -1.84 -0.54
N LEU A 120 15.05 -1.72 -1.84
CA LEU A 120 14.09 -2.59 -2.51
C LEU A 120 14.55 -4.06 -2.51
N ALA A 121 15.83 -4.30 -2.81
CA ALA A 121 16.39 -5.64 -2.85
C ALA A 121 16.43 -6.28 -1.45
N TYR A 122 16.95 -5.55 -0.46
CA TYR A 122 17.20 -6.07 0.89
C TYR A 122 15.93 -6.18 1.72
N ALA A 123 15.07 -5.14 1.69
CA ALA A 123 13.77 -5.24 2.35
C ALA A 123 12.86 -6.24 1.61
N GLY A 124 12.96 -6.32 0.28
CA GLY A 124 12.18 -7.27 -0.53
C GLY A 124 12.50 -8.73 -0.21
N SER A 125 13.79 -9.09 -0.10
CA SER A 125 14.23 -10.46 0.22
C SER A 125 13.95 -10.89 1.67
N LEU A 126 13.59 -9.94 2.54
CA LEU A 126 13.18 -10.18 3.92
C LEU A 126 11.66 -10.16 4.10
N GLY A 127 10.88 -9.89 3.03
CA GLY A 127 9.44 -9.72 3.11
C GLY A 127 9.02 -8.43 3.83
N TRP A 128 9.80 -7.36 3.78
CA TRP A 128 9.48 -6.08 4.43
C TRP A 128 8.79 -5.12 3.45
N ASP A 129 7.63 -5.52 2.92
CA ASP A 129 6.92 -4.81 1.84
C ASP A 129 6.58 -3.34 2.15
N GLN A 130 6.37 -2.98 3.41
CA GLN A 130 6.14 -1.57 3.79
C GLN A 130 7.38 -0.70 3.60
N ASP A 131 8.57 -1.22 3.90
CA ASP A 131 9.85 -0.56 3.64
C ASP A 131 10.07 -0.38 2.14
N VAL A 132 9.79 -1.44 1.36
CA VAL A 132 9.91 -1.43 -0.09
C VAL A 132 8.94 -0.42 -0.71
N ARG A 133 7.68 -0.35 -0.22
CA ARG A 133 6.71 0.66 -0.61
C ARG A 133 7.22 2.07 -0.32
N GLU A 134 7.71 2.32 0.89
CA GLU A 134 8.21 3.64 1.27
C GLU A 134 9.37 4.09 0.37
N ALA A 135 10.30 3.18 0.06
CA ALA A 135 11.39 3.42 -0.88
C ALA A 135 10.89 3.72 -2.30
N LEU A 136 9.90 2.98 -2.80
CA LEU A 136 9.32 3.20 -4.13
C LEU A 136 8.61 4.54 -4.24
N GLU A 137 7.79 4.91 -3.25
CA GLU A 137 7.06 6.17 -3.30
C GLU A 137 8.02 7.37 -3.21
N LYS A 138 9.03 7.33 -2.34
CA LYS A 138 10.04 8.40 -2.24
C LYS A 138 10.86 8.54 -3.52
N VAL A 139 11.32 7.44 -4.13
CA VAL A 139 12.10 7.53 -5.37
C VAL A 139 11.24 7.93 -6.57
N CYS A 140 9.98 7.52 -6.62
CA CYS A 140 9.03 7.98 -7.66
C CYS A 140 8.72 9.48 -7.54
N LEU A 141 8.75 10.04 -6.33
CA LEU A 141 8.58 11.48 -6.11
C LEU A 141 9.85 12.26 -6.50
N ALA A 142 11.02 11.73 -6.17
CA ALA A 142 12.29 12.39 -6.46
C ALA A 142 12.74 12.28 -7.93
N GLU A 143 12.40 11.17 -8.59
CA GLU A 143 12.68 10.92 -10.01
C GLU A 143 11.37 10.66 -10.77
N PRO A 144 10.47 11.67 -10.89
CA PRO A 144 9.13 11.47 -11.45
C PRO A 144 9.16 11.01 -12.91
N ASP A 145 10.20 11.39 -13.66
CA ASP A 145 10.35 11.10 -15.09
C ASP A 145 10.98 9.72 -15.37
N ARG A 146 11.36 8.98 -14.33
CA ARG A 146 12.02 7.68 -14.44
C ARG A 146 10.99 6.55 -14.36
N ILE A 147 10.53 6.13 -15.53
CA ILE A 147 9.49 5.09 -15.71
C ILE A 147 9.80 3.80 -14.95
N VAL A 148 11.06 3.38 -14.91
CA VAL A 148 11.50 2.16 -14.20
C VAL A 148 11.04 2.12 -12.74
N TRP A 149 10.95 3.28 -12.06
CA TRP A 149 10.46 3.34 -10.69
C TRP A 149 8.95 3.16 -10.60
N ARG A 150 8.20 3.76 -11.53
CA ARG A 150 6.75 3.59 -11.66
C ARG A 150 6.38 2.15 -11.99
N GLU A 151 7.12 1.49 -12.87
CA GLU A 151 6.90 0.08 -13.20
C GLU A 151 7.20 -0.84 -12.01
N ARG A 152 8.29 -0.59 -11.28
CA ARG A 152 8.61 -1.33 -10.04
C ARG A 152 7.56 -1.11 -8.96
N ALA A 153 7.06 0.12 -8.81
CA ALA A 153 5.95 0.44 -7.92
C ALA A 153 4.68 -0.31 -8.32
N ALA A 154 4.30 -0.28 -9.59
CA ALA A 154 3.16 -1.02 -10.10
C ALA A 154 3.29 -2.52 -9.84
N GLN A 155 4.45 -3.11 -10.10
CA GLN A 155 4.72 -4.53 -9.87
C GLN A 155 4.58 -4.92 -8.39
N MET A 156 5.10 -4.09 -7.49
CA MET A 156 4.94 -4.28 -6.04
C MET A 156 3.46 -4.30 -5.65
N TYR A 157 2.70 -3.28 -6.08
CA TYR A 157 1.29 -3.18 -5.72
C TYR A 157 0.44 -4.30 -6.33
N VAL A 158 0.78 -4.81 -7.53
CA VAL A 158 0.18 -6.03 -8.10
C VAL A 158 0.43 -7.24 -7.19
N ARG A 159 1.68 -7.46 -6.75
CA ARG A 159 2.02 -8.57 -5.83
C ARG A 159 1.22 -8.50 -4.53
N CYS A 160 0.94 -7.29 -4.05
CA CYS A 160 0.16 -7.04 -2.84
C CYS A 160 -1.36 -6.92 -3.09
N ARG A 161 -1.82 -7.16 -4.33
CA ARG A 161 -3.21 -7.05 -4.78
C ARG A 161 -3.85 -5.66 -4.61
N ASP A 162 -3.07 -4.59 -4.44
CA ASP A 162 -3.60 -3.22 -4.53
C ASP A 162 -3.60 -2.74 -5.98
N TYR A 163 -4.50 -3.30 -6.79
CA TYR A 163 -4.59 -3.01 -8.22
C TYR A 163 -4.86 -1.53 -8.51
N ARG A 164 -5.55 -0.82 -7.61
CA ARG A 164 -5.77 0.64 -7.75
C ARG A 164 -4.47 1.42 -7.63
N ALA A 165 -3.64 1.11 -6.63
CA ALA A 165 -2.34 1.73 -6.48
C ALA A 165 -1.40 1.39 -7.65
N ALA A 166 -1.41 0.13 -8.10
CA ALA A 166 -0.67 -0.28 -9.28
C ALA A 166 -1.08 0.53 -10.52
N LEU A 167 -2.39 0.67 -10.76
CA LEU A 167 -2.92 1.41 -11.89
C LEU A 167 -2.55 2.89 -11.87
N ARG A 168 -2.48 3.53 -10.68
CA ARG A 168 -1.99 4.91 -10.57
C ARG A 168 -0.55 5.06 -11.10
N HIS A 169 0.32 4.11 -10.75
CA HIS A 169 1.72 4.12 -11.21
C HIS A 169 1.84 3.78 -12.70
N VAL A 170 1.05 2.84 -13.22
CA VAL A 170 1.00 2.56 -14.68
C VAL A 170 0.47 3.76 -15.46
N LYS A 171 -0.58 4.43 -14.97
CA LYS A 171 -1.08 5.68 -15.58
C LYS A 171 -0.03 6.79 -15.54
N ALA A 172 0.76 6.89 -14.47
CA ALA A 172 1.88 7.82 -14.41
C ALA A 172 2.97 7.47 -15.42
N ALA A 173 3.31 6.20 -15.58
CA ALA A 173 4.24 5.73 -16.61
C ALA A 173 3.73 6.00 -18.03
N LEU A 174 2.43 5.76 -18.29
CA LEU A 174 1.78 6.05 -19.57
C LEU A 174 1.78 7.54 -19.91
N ARG A 175 1.77 8.44 -18.92
CA ARG A 175 1.94 9.89 -19.18
C ARG A 175 3.34 10.22 -19.71
N LEU A 176 4.34 9.43 -19.37
CA LEU A 176 5.73 9.61 -19.82
C LEU A 176 5.98 8.89 -21.17
N GLU A 177 5.39 7.69 -21.34
CA GLU A 177 5.45 6.91 -22.59
C GLU A 177 4.04 6.48 -23.07
N PRO A 178 3.26 7.40 -23.69
CA PRO A 178 1.90 7.09 -24.16
C PRO A 178 1.84 6.05 -25.30
N GLY A 179 2.97 5.88 -26.00
CA GLY A 179 3.14 4.91 -27.08
C GLY A 179 3.46 3.49 -26.62
N SER A 180 3.67 3.26 -25.32
CA SER A 180 4.12 1.95 -24.84
C SER A 180 3.01 0.92 -24.85
N ARG A 181 3.07 -0.01 -25.82
CA ARG A 181 2.20 -1.19 -25.91
C ARG A 181 2.16 -1.98 -24.60
N SER A 182 3.32 -2.20 -23.98
CA SER A 182 3.46 -2.94 -22.72
C SER A 182 2.71 -2.27 -21.57
N LEU A 183 2.79 -0.94 -21.46
CA LEU A 183 2.10 -0.20 -20.40
C LEU A 183 0.57 -0.19 -20.60
N HIS A 184 0.10 -0.14 -21.85
CA HIS A 184 -1.33 -0.28 -22.16
C HIS A 184 -1.85 -1.70 -21.82
N MET A 185 -1.09 -2.75 -22.15
CA MET A 185 -1.45 -4.12 -21.76
C MET A 185 -1.48 -4.29 -20.23
N ARG A 186 -0.51 -3.70 -19.50
CA ARG A 186 -0.54 -3.67 -18.04
C ARG A 186 -1.75 -2.93 -17.50
N ALA A 187 -2.11 -1.79 -18.08
CA ALA A 187 -3.31 -1.04 -17.70
C ALA A 187 -4.58 -1.86 -17.96
N ALA A 188 -4.66 -2.57 -19.09
CA ALA A 188 -5.78 -3.45 -19.43
C ALA A 188 -6.00 -4.53 -18.37
N ARG A 189 -4.95 -5.28 -18.00
CA ARG A 189 -5.02 -6.31 -16.96
C ARG A 189 -5.41 -5.74 -15.59
N LEU A 190 -4.89 -4.56 -15.25
CA LEU A 190 -5.21 -3.88 -13.99
C LEU A 190 -6.67 -3.42 -13.94
N HIS A 191 -7.18 -2.84 -15.03
CA HIS A 191 -8.59 -2.47 -15.17
C HIS A 191 -9.48 -3.73 -15.11
N ALA A 192 -9.09 -4.83 -15.77
CA ALA A 192 -9.81 -6.09 -15.69
C ALA A 192 -9.86 -6.66 -14.25
N ALA A 193 -8.73 -6.62 -13.52
CA ALA A 193 -8.66 -7.04 -12.11
C ALA A 193 -9.51 -6.16 -11.18
N LEU A 194 -9.74 -4.89 -11.55
CA LEU A 194 -10.63 -3.97 -10.86
C LEU A 194 -12.10 -4.09 -11.29
N ALA A 195 -12.41 -5.01 -12.21
CA ALA A 195 -13.72 -5.14 -12.87
C ALA A 195 -14.15 -3.87 -13.65
N GLU A 196 -13.19 -3.04 -14.07
CA GLU A 196 -13.36 -1.85 -14.91
C GLU A 196 -13.24 -2.27 -16.40
N TYR A 197 -14.15 -3.15 -16.83
CA TYR A 197 -14.07 -3.81 -18.14
C TYR A 197 -14.03 -2.87 -19.36
N PRO A 198 -14.81 -1.77 -19.42
CA PRO A 198 -14.73 -0.84 -20.55
C PRO A 198 -13.35 -0.19 -20.68
N ASP A 199 -12.76 0.21 -19.56
CA ASP A 199 -11.41 0.79 -19.53
C ASP A 199 -10.34 -0.26 -19.87
N ALA A 200 -10.56 -1.52 -19.47
CA ALA A 200 -9.69 -2.63 -19.84
C ALA A 200 -9.69 -2.85 -21.36
N ILE A 201 -10.87 -2.91 -21.98
CA ILE A 201 -11.03 -3.05 -23.43
C ILE A 201 -10.36 -1.89 -24.17
N ALA A 202 -10.61 -0.65 -23.74
CA ALA A 202 -10.00 0.54 -24.34
C ALA A 202 -8.47 0.52 -24.25
N ALA A 203 -7.91 0.03 -23.15
CA ALA A 203 -6.46 -0.15 -23.01
C ALA A 203 -5.90 -1.25 -23.92
N VAL A 204 -6.62 -2.37 -24.13
CA VAL A 204 -6.22 -3.39 -25.11
C VAL A 204 -6.25 -2.82 -26.54
N GLU A 205 -7.28 -2.06 -26.89
CA GLU A 205 -7.39 -1.39 -28.20
C GLU A 205 -6.23 -0.40 -28.41
N ALA A 206 -5.91 0.40 -27.39
CA ALA A 206 -4.77 1.30 -27.44
C ALA A 206 -3.43 0.55 -27.61
N ALA A 207 -3.28 -0.64 -27.01
CA ALA A 207 -2.10 -1.48 -27.23
C ALA A 207 -2.03 -2.02 -28.67
N LEU A 208 -3.15 -2.44 -29.25
CA LEU A 208 -3.25 -2.95 -30.62
C LEU A 208 -2.83 -1.89 -31.66
N GLU A 209 -3.20 -0.63 -31.46
CA GLU A 209 -2.79 0.49 -32.32
C GLU A 209 -1.27 0.75 -32.32
N ARG A 210 -0.53 0.24 -31.33
CA ARG A 210 0.88 0.57 -31.02
C ARG A 210 1.83 -0.62 -31.14
N GLY A 211 1.38 -1.73 -31.71
CA GLY A 211 2.18 -2.94 -31.90
C GLY A 211 1.94 -3.58 -33.26
N ASP A 212 2.77 -4.56 -33.61
CA ASP A 212 2.47 -5.48 -34.70
C ASP A 212 1.33 -6.41 -34.25
N ALA A 213 0.11 -6.06 -34.65
CA ALA A 213 -1.12 -6.72 -34.23
C ALA A 213 -1.21 -8.20 -34.67
N ASP A 214 -0.37 -8.63 -35.61
CA ASP A 214 -0.40 -9.96 -36.21
C ASP A 214 0.73 -10.87 -35.71
N ALA A 215 1.63 -10.36 -34.85
CA ALA A 215 2.66 -11.19 -34.22
C ALA A 215 1.99 -12.23 -33.28
N PRO A 216 2.18 -13.56 -33.46
CA PRO A 216 1.41 -14.57 -32.74
C PRO A 216 1.46 -14.45 -31.20
N ALA A 217 2.64 -14.11 -30.65
CA ALA A 217 2.80 -13.87 -29.22
C ALA A 217 1.95 -12.70 -28.71
N PHE A 218 1.81 -11.64 -29.51
CA PHE A 218 0.99 -10.49 -29.16
C PHE A 218 -0.50 -10.74 -29.41
N VAL A 219 -0.87 -11.49 -30.45
CA VAL A 219 -2.25 -11.96 -30.68
C VAL A 219 -2.75 -12.75 -29.47
N ARG A 220 -1.93 -13.69 -28.95
CA ARG A 220 -2.25 -14.45 -27.74
C ARG A 220 -2.38 -13.55 -26.51
N GLU A 221 -1.45 -12.62 -26.31
CA GLU A 221 -1.48 -11.68 -25.19
C GLU A 221 -2.75 -10.81 -25.19
N VAL A 222 -3.19 -10.36 -26.38
CA VAL A 222 -4.41 -9.60 -26.58
C VAL A 222 -5.65 -10.46 -26.36
N ALA A 223 -5.65 -11.72 -26.83
CA ALA A 223 -6.75 -12.66 -26.60
C ALA A 223 -6.98 -12.93 -25.11
N GLU A 224 -5.90 -13.15 -24.36
CA GLU A 224 -5.92 -13.29 -22.90
C GLU A 224 -6.45 -12.03 -22.22
N ALA A 225 -5.96 -10.84 -22.61
CA ALA A 225 -6.42 -9.58 -22.03
C ALA A 225 -7.91 -9.29 -22.34
N PHE A 226 -8.40 -9.62 -23.54
CA PHE A 226 -9.83 -9.54 -23.84
C PHE A 226 -10.65 -10.54 -23.02
N THR A 227 -10.12 -11.74 -22.77
CA THR A 227 -10.77 -12.74 -21.91
C THR A 227 -10.91 -12.22 -20.48
N GLU A 228 -9.83 -11.68 -19.90
CA GLU A 228 -9.82 -11.05 -18.58
C GLU A 228 -10.78 -9.85 -18.52
N ALA A 229 -10.77 -9.01 -19.56
CA ALA A 229 -11.67 -7.88 -19.72
C ALA A 229 -13.14 -8.27 -19.98
N GLY A 230 -13.44 -9.56 -20.16
CA GLY A 230 -14.81 -10.05 -20.41
C GLY A 230 -15.31 -9.84 -21.84
N ALA A 231 -14.47 -9.42 -22.76
CA ALA A 231 -14.80 -9.26 -24.18
C ALA A 231 -14.67 -10.59 -24.93
N ILE A 232 -15.49 -11.58 -24.56
CA ILE A 232 -15.33 -12.98 -24.95
C ILE A 232 -15.36 -13.17 -26.48
N GLU A 233 -16.27 -12.53 -27.20
CA GLU A 233 -16.31 -12.66 -28.67
C GLU A 233 -15.06 -12.08 -29.35
N ARG A 234 -14.49 -11.00 -28.80
CA ARG A 234 -13.24 -10.44 -29.30
C ARG A 234 -12.05 -11.35 -28.98
N ALA A 235 -12.03 -11.96 -27.80
CA ALA A 235 -11.04 -12.97 -27.44
C ALA A 235 -11.15 -14.20 -28.37
N ARG A 236 -12.37 -14.72 -28.60
CA ARG A 236 -12.65 -15.84 -29.51
C ARG A 236 -12.11 -15.57 -30.91
N ALA A 237 -12.36 -14.38 -31.46
CA ALA A 237 -11.84 -14.00 -32.78
C ALA A 237 -10.30 -14.02 -32.83
N ARG A 238 -9.62 -13.55 -31.76
CA ARG A 238 -8.15 -13.56 -31.68
C ARG A 238 -7.55 -14.96 -31.53
N TYR A 239 -8.17 -15.83 -30.72
CA TYR A 239 -7.76 -17.23 -30.66
C TYR A 239 -8.02 -17.99 -31.96
N GLN A 240 -9.13 -17.68 -32.66
CA GLN A 240 -9.40 -18.26 -33.97
C GLN A 240 -8.33 -17.83 -35.00
N GLN A 241 -7.97 -16.54 -35.03
CA GLN A 241 -6.87 -16.02 -35.85
C GLN A 241 -5.56 -16.78 -35.58
N LEU A 242 -5.26 -17.09 -34.31
CA LEU A 242 -4.04 -17.79 -33.92
C LEU A 242 -3.99 -19.23 -34.45
N ILE A 243 -5.12 -19.95 -34.42
CA ILE A 243 -5.20 -21.35 -34.88
C ILE A 243 -5.24 -21.44 -36.42
N GLU A 244 -5.73 -20.40 -37.09
CA GLU A 244 -5.75 -20.31 -38.55
C GLU A 244 -4.42 -19.80 -39.14
N ASP A 245 -3.51 -19.24 -38.33
CA ASP A 245 -2.22 -18.71 -38.80
C ASP A 245 -1.29 -19.85 -39.27
N PRO A 246 -0.95 -19.92 -40.58
CA PRO A 246 -0.07 -20.95 -41.12
C PRO A 246 1.37 -20.91 -40.57
N ARG A 247 1.78 -19.79 -39.94
CA ARG A 247 3.10 -19.61 -39.31
C ARG A 247 3.21 -20.34 -37.98
N GLU A 248 2.10 -20.53 -37.27
CA GLU A 248 1.99 -21.45 -36.14
C GLU A 248 1.42 -22.79 -36.65
N ALA A 249 2.19 -23.53 -37.45
CA ALA A 249 1.83 -24.88 -37.95
C ALA A 249 1.62 -25.95 -36.85
N ALA A 250 1.63 -25.56 -35.58
CA ALA A 250 1.13 -26.33 -34.46
C ALA A 250 0.48 -25.36 -33.47
N ALA A 251 -0.79 -25.01 -33.71
CA ALA A 251 -1.63 -24.45 -32.67
C ALA A 251 -1.42 -25.25 -31.38
N ARG A 252 -1.22 -24.59 -30.25
CA ARG A 252 -1.01 -25.34 -28.99
C ARG A 252 -2.33 -25.99 -28.63
N ALA A 253 -2.27 -27.21 -28.07
CA ALA A 253 -3.46 -27.87 -27.53
C ALA A 253 -4.25 -26.94 -26.58
N GLY A 254 -3.56 -26.09 -25.81
CA GLY A 254 -4.17 -25.07 -24.94
C GLY A 254 -4.99 -23.98 -25.66
N ASP A 255 -4.63 -23.58 -26.88
CA ASP A 255 -5.38 -22.58 -27.64
C ASP A 255 -6.73 -23.19 -28.12
N HIS A 256 -6.71 -24.46 -28.56
CA HIS A 256 -7.93 -25.23 -28.84
C HIS A 256 -8.80 -25.45 -27.59
N VAL A 257 -8.20 -25.76 -26.44
CA VAL A 257 -8.93 -25.90 -25.16
C VAL A 257 -9.65 -24.60 -24.79
N THR A 258 -9.01 -23.44 -25.00
CA THR A 258 -9.61 -22.14 -24.69
C THR A 258 -10.82 -21.85 -25.58
N LEU A 259 -10.70 -22.05 -26.90
CA LEU A 259 -11.84 -21.92 -27.82
C LEU A 259 -12.95 -22.93 -27.54
N GLY A 260 -12.61 -24.19 -27.23
CA GLY A 260 -13.56 -25.20 -26.83
C GLY A 260 -14.31 -24.82 -25.55
N GLY A 261 -13.63 -24.16 -24.61
CA GLY A 261 -14.25 -23.55 -23.43
C GLY A 261 -15.26 -22.46 -23.79
N PHE A 262 -14.92 -21.53 -24.68
CA PHE A 262 -15.86 -20.50 -25.14
C PHE A 262 -17.07 -21.09 -25.87
N ALA A 263 -16.86 -22.12 -26.71
CA ALA A 263 -17.94 -22.86 -27.37
C ALA A 263 -18.84 -23.55 -26.34
N LEU A 264 -18.27 -24.16 -25.30
CA LEU A 264 -19.01 -24.75 -24.18
C LEU A 264 -19.85 -23.70 -23.45
N TRP A 265 -19.31 -22.51 -23.19
CA TRP A 265 -20.06 -21.41 -22.58
C TRP A 265 -21.23 -20.97 -23.45
N ALA A 266 -21.02 -20.90 -24.77
CA ALA A 266 -22.05 -20.58 -25.76
C ALA A 266 -23.04 -21.72 -26.01
N LEU A 267 -22.87 -22.87 -25.36
CA LEU A 267 -23.62 -24.11 -25.58
C LEU A 267 -23.54 -24.65 -27.02
N ASP A 268 -22.48 -24.27 -27.75
CA ASP A 268 -22.13 -24.80 -29.06
C ASP A 268 -21.38 -26.13 -28.87
N ARG A 269 -22.15 -27.21 -28.73
CA ARG A 269 -21.64 -28.54 -28.40
C ARG A 269 -20.78 -29.14 -29.51
N ASP A 270 -21.12 -28.86 -30.75
CA ASP A 270 -20.41 -29.39 -31.92
C ASP A 270 -19.02 -28.77 -32.03
N GLU A 271 -18.94 -27.45 -31.93
CA GLU A 271 -17.65 -26.74 -31.93
C GLU A 271 -16.81 -27.12 -30.71
N ALA A 272 -17.41 -27.18 -29.50
CA ALA A 272 -16.70 -27.58 -28.29
C ALA A 272 -16.09 -28.98 -28.41
N ARG A 273 -16.82 -29.93 -29.01
CA ARG A 273 -16.35 -31.30 -29.26
C ARG A 273 -15.21 -31.32 -30.27
N ALA A 274 -15.38 -30.64 -31.41
CA ALA A 274 -14.35 -30.54 -32.44
C ALA A 274 -13.04 -29.95 -31.88
N ARG A 275 -13.13 -28.92 -31.02
CA ARG A 275 -11.95 -28.32 -30.38
C ARG A 275 -11.30 -29.22 -29.33
N ALA A 276 -12.08 -29.96 -28.56
CA ALA A 276 -11.55 -30.96 -27.62
C ALA A 276 -10.80 -32.08 -28.36
N GLU A 277 -11.37 -32.61 -29.45
CA GLU A 277 -10.74 -33.64 -30.28
C GLU A 277 -9.47 -33.11 -30.97
N ALA A 278 -9.49 -31.89 -31.48
CA ALA A 278 -8.30 -31.25 -32.04
C ALA A 278 -7.18 -31.07 -31.00
N ALA A 279 -7.51 -30.65 -29.77
CA ALA A 279 -6.54 -30.54 -28.69
C ALA A 279 -5.89 -31.89 -28.36
N LEU A 280 -6.68 -32.96 -28.32
CA LEU A 280 -6.22 -34.32 -28.04
C LEU A 280 -5.46 -34.96 -29.21
N ALA A 281 -5.78 -34.58 -30.45
CA ALA A 281 -5.01 -35.00 -31.62
C ALA A 281 -3.61 -34.37 -31.65
N ILE A 282 -3.46 -33.16 -31.10
CA ILE A 282 -2.17 -32.48 -30.95
C ILE A 282 -1.40 -33.04 -29.74
N ASP A 283 -2.08 -33.21 -28.62
CA ASP A 283 -1.52 -33.73 -27.37
C ASP A 283 -2.56 -34.59 -26.64
N GLU A 284 -2.42 -35.91 -26.73
CA GLU A 284 -3.28 -36.88 -26.06
C GLU A 284 -3.24 -36.75 -24.51
N SER A 285 -2.15 -36.18 -23.98
CA SER A 285 -1.96 -35.88 -22.56
C SER A 285 -2.48 -34.50 -22.13
N CYS A 286 -3.18 -33.79 -23.02
CA CYS A 286 -3.80 -32.51 -22.71
C CYS A 286 -5.00 -32.70 -21.75
N ALA A 287 -4.79 -32.43 -20.46
CA ALA A 287 -5.84 -32.50 -19.44
C ALA A 287 -7.08 -31.68 -19.80
N GLY A 288 -6.89 -30.49 -20.37
CA GLY A 288 -7.97 -29.60 -20.79
C GLY A 288 -8.87 -30.19 -21.89
N GLY A 289 -8.32 -30.98 -22.82
CA GLY A 289 -9.10 -31.65 -23.87
C GLY A 289 -10.02 -32.73 -23.29
N HIS A 290 -9.50 -33.57 -22.40
CA HIS A 290 -10.29 -34.57 -21.67
C HIS A 290 -11.37 -33.91 -20.81
N ARG A 291 -11.04 -32.80 -20.13
CA ARG A 291 -12.00 -32.03 -19.33
C ARG A 291 -13.18 -31.51 -20.17
N LEU A 292 -12.93 -30.99 -21.38
CA LEU A 292 -13.99 -30.51 -22.27
C LEU A 292 -14.95 -31.62 -22.69
N LEU A 293 -14.44 -32.81 -23.04
CA LEU A 293 -15.27 -33.97 -23.37
C LEU A 293 -16.14 -34.40 -22.18
N GLY A 294 -15.56 -34.42 -20.98
CA GLY A 294 -16.30 -34.71 -19.76
C GLY A 294 -17.39 -33.68 -19.46
N ALA A 295 -17.09 -32.39 -19.58
CA ALA A 295 -18.06 -31.32 -19.39
C ALA A 295 -19.23 -31.39 -20.40
N LEU A 296 -18.94 -31.71 -21.67
CA LEU A 296 -19.96 -31.93 -22.70
C LEU A 296 -20.89 -33.09 -22.34
N ALA A 297 -20.34 -34.22 -21.90
CA ALA A 297 -21.13 -35.37 -21.48
C ALA A 297 -22.07 -35.03 -20.29
N VAL A 298 -21.61 -34.20 -19.34
CA VAL A 298 -22.47 -33.70 -18.25
C VAL A 298 -23.64 -32.87 -18.78
N LEU A 299 -23.37 -31.92 -19.70
CA LEU A 299 -24.41 -31.06 -20.30
C LEU A 299 -25.38 -31.83 -21.21
N GLU A 300 -24.96 -32.97 -21.76
CA GLU A 300 -25.78 -33.88 -22.56
C GLU A 300 -26.62 -34.84 -21.70
N GLY A 301 -26.49 -34.79 -20.37
CA GLY A 301 -27.19 -35.69 -19.45
C GLY A 301 -26.53 -37.08 -19.31
N GLN A 302 -25.37 -37.29 -19.94
CA GLN A 302 -24.62 -38.55 -19.91
C GLN A 302 -23.66 -38.58 -18.71
N HIS A 303 -24.20 -38.45 -17.51
CA HIS A 303 -23.41 -38.24 -16.28
C HIS A 303 -22.41 -39.36 -15.98
N GLU A 304 -22.78 -40.62 -16.26
CA GLU A 304 -21.89 -41.78 -16.10
C GLU A 304 -20.74 -41.75 -17.12
N ALA A 305 -21.04 -41.44 -18.38
CA ALA A 305 -20.04 -41.37 -19.46
C ALA A 305 -19.05 -40.21 -19.26
N ALA A 306 -19.44 -39.17 -18.51
CA ALA A 306 -18.57 -38.05 -18.16
C ALA A 306 -17.44 -38.43 -17.19
N ILE A 307 -17.57 -39.52 -16.43
CA ILE A 307 -16.61 -39.88 -15.36
C ILE A 307 -15.22 -40.16 -15.92
N ALA A 308 -15.10 -41.08 -16.89
CA ALA A 308 -13.82 -41.50 -17.45
C ALA A 308 -12.97 -40.35 -18.02
N PRO A 309 -13.48 -39.46 -18.88
CA PRO A 309 -12.69 -38.32 -19.37
C PRO A 309 -12.33 -37.32 -18.27
N LEU A 310 -13.21 -37.09 -17.27
CA LEU A 310 -12.88 -36.20 -16.15
C LEU A 310 -11.82 -36.80 -15.23
N GLU A 311 -11.85 -38.11 -14.98
CA GLU A 311 -10.81 -38.82 -14.23
C GLU A 311 -9.48 -38.79 -14.98
N ARG A 312 -9.50 -38.98 -16.30
CA ARG A 312 -8.29 -38.86 -17.12
C ARG A 312 -7.69 -37.45 -17.06
N ALA A 313 -8.52 -36.40 -17.10
CA ALA A 313 -8.06 -35.03 -16.92
C ALA A 313 -7.38 -34.83 -15.55
N LEU A 314 -7.95 -35.40 -14.48
CA LEU A 314 -7.43 -35.31 -13.11
C LEU A 314 -6.19 -36.19 -12.84
N GLU A 315 -6.01 -37.29 -13.58
CA GLU A 315 -4.78 -38.06 -13.57
C GLU A 315 -3.62 -37.28 -14.18
N LEU A 316 -3.89 -36.57 -15.29
CA LEU A 316 -2.92 -35.76 -16.02
C LEU A 316 -2.58 -34.47 -15.27
N ASP A 317 -3.60 -33.78 -14.75
CA ASP A 317 -3.45 -32.63 -13.87
C ASP A 317 -4.36 -32.76 -12.64
N PRO A 318 -3.84 -33.28 -11.52
CA PRO A 318 -4.58 -33.32 -10.25
C PRO A 318 -4.95 -31.94 -9.71
N ARG A 319 -4.42 -30.85 -10.30
CA ARG A 319 -4.68 -29.45 -9.92
C ARG A 319 -5.76 -28.78 -10.78
N ASP A 320 -6.31 -29.44 -11.80
CA ASP A 320 -7.40 -28.89 -12.62
C ASP A 320 -8.69 -28.75 -11.78
N TYR A 321 -8.96 -27.52 -11.36
CA TYR A 321 -10.12 -27.21 -10.52
C TYR A 321 -11.44 -27.31 -11.30
N GLU A 322 -11.44 -27.02 -12.60
CA GLU A 322 -12.65 -27.09 -13.44
C GLU A 322 -13.05 -28.56 -13.64
N ALA A 323 -12.08 -29.46 -13.87
CA ALA A 323 -12.33 -30.90 -13.95
C ALA A 323 -12.95 -31.43 -12.65
N HIS A 324 -12.45 -31.00 -11.49
CA HIS A 324 -13.05 -31.33 -10.20
C HIS A 324 -14.50 -30.84 -10.06
N VAL A 325 -14.82 -29.66 -10.60
CA VAL A 325 -16.18 -29.09 -10.50
C VAL A 325 -17.14 -29.84 -11.40
N TRP A 326 -16.75 -30.12 -12.64
CA TRP A 326 -17.54 -30.94 -13.55
C TRP A 326 -17.74 -32.36 -13.01
N ARG A 327 -16.71 -32.94 -12.39
CA ARG A 327 -16.80 -34.27 -11.77
C ARG A 327 -17.72 -34.29 -10.55
N ALA A 328 -17.72 -33.20 -9.78
CA ALA A 328 -18.66 -33.01 -8.68
C ALA A 328 -20.10 -32.82 -9.18
N GLU A 329 -20.31 -32.07 -10.27
CA GLU A 329 -21.63 -31.91 -10.87
C GLU A 329 -22.16 -33.24 -11.41
N ALA A 330 -21.33 -34.02 -12.12
CA ALA A 330 -21.69 -35.38 -12.56
C ALA A 330 -22.09 -36.29 -11.38
N ALA A 331 -21.28 -36.30 -10.31
CA ALA A 331 -21.55 -37.08 -9.11
C ALA A 331 -22.84 -36.64 -8.39
N LEU A 332 -23.11 -35.32 -8.35
CA LEU A 332 -24.34 -34.78 -7.77
C LEU A 332 -25.57 -35.31 -8.52
N ARG A 333 -25.52 -35.36 -9.86
CA ARG A 333 -26.61 -35.89 -10.69
C ARG A 333 -26.79 -37.41 -10.56
N LEU A 334 -25.73 -38.13 -10.20
CA LEU A 334 -25.75 -39.57 -9.89
C LEU A 334 -26.07 -39.87 -8.41
N ALA A 335 -26.32 -38.85 -7.58
CA ALA A 335 -26.52 -38.97 -6.13
C ALA A 335 -25.33 -39.60 -5.37
N ASP A 336 -24.11 -39.54 -5.92
CA ASP A 336 -22.88 -39.91 -5.21
C ASP A 336 -22.34 -38.71 -4.40
N TYR A 337 -22.97 -38.43 -3.27
CA TYR A 337 -22.62 -37.31 -2.41
C TYR A 337 -21.19 -37.42 -1.82
N GLY A 338 -20.66 -38.64 -1.69
CA GLY A 338 -19.28 -38.87 -1.24
C GLY A 338 -18.27 -38.28 -2.21
N ALA A 339 -18.40 -38.61 -3.50
CA ALA A 339 -17.56 -38.05 -4.55
C ALA A 339 -17.75 -36.54 -4.71
N VAL A 340 -18.98 -36.02 -4.56
CA VAL A 340 -19.24 -34.56 -4.57
C VAL A 340 -18.38 -33.85 -3.52
N HIS A 341 -18.42 -34.31 -2.27
CA HIS A 341 -17.66 -33.67 -1.20
C HIS A 341 -16.14 -33.75 -1.43
N GLN A 342 -15.65 -34.89 -1.92
CA GLN A 342 -14.23 -35.09 -2.25
C GLN A 342 -13.76 -34.12 -3.34
N HIS A 343 -14.42 -34.09 -4.50
CA HIS A 343 -13.98 -33.25 -5.60
C HIS A 343 -14.15 -31.76 -5.33
N LEU A 344 -15.25 -31.35 -4.66
CA LEU A 344 -15.42 -29.95 -4.27
C LEU A 344 -14.40 -29.51 -3.21
N HIS A 345 -13.90 -30.43 -2.37
CA HIS A 345 -12.78 -30.13 -1.47
C HIS A 345 -11.52 -29.77 -2.24
N HIS A 346 -11.15 -30.58 -3.25
CA HIS A 346 -10.00 -30.30 -4.10
C HIS A 346 -10.15 -29.02 -4.94
N ALA A 347 -11.32 -28.80 -5.54
CA ALA A 347 -11.61 -27.57 -6.29
C ALA A 347 -11.45 -26.32 -5.42
N SER A 348 -11.99 -26.34 -4.20
CA SER A 348 -11.98 -25.19 -3.27
C SER A 348 -10.59 -24.86 -2.71
N MET A 349 -9.67 -25.82 -2.67
CA MET A 349 -8.31 -25.61 -2.16
C MET A 349 -7.38 -24.97 -3.19
N LYS A 350 -7.69 -25.10 -4.49
CA LYS A 350 -6.78 -24.74 -5.59
C LYS A 350 -7.28 -23.56 -6.44
N ALA A 351 -8.59 -23.38 -6.57
CA ALA A 351 -9.14 -22.18 -7.18
C ALA A 351 -9.14 -21.05 -6.15
N ASP A 352 -8.00 -20.37 -5.91
CA ASP A 352 -7.77 -19.09 -5.19
C ASP A 352 -8.81 -18.59 -4.13
N GLY A 353 -9.51 -19.51 -3.46
CA GLY A 353 -10.73 -19.26 -2.70
C GLY A 353 -12.01 -18.90 -3.50
N LEU A 354 -12.03 -19.02 -4.83
CA LEU A 354 -13.07 -18.51 -5.73
C LEU A 354 -13.59 -19.57 -6.69
N LEU A 355 -14.58 -20.33 -6.23
CA LEU A 355 -15.60 -20.80 -7.16
C LEU A 355 -16.94 -20.86 -6.47
N PHE A 356 -17.74 -19.81 -6.65
CA PHE A 356 -19.12 -19.75 -6.15
C PHE A 356 -19.95 -20.94 -6.68
N VAL A 357 -19.65 -21.46 -7.87
CA VAL A 357 -20.22 -22.71 -8.42
C VAL A 357 -19.94 -23.92 -7.51
N ALA A 358 -18.72 -24.08 -7.01
CA ALA A 358 -18.41 -25.17 -6.08
C ALA A 358 -19.20 -25.05 -4.77
N TRP A 359 -19.50 -23.83 -4.31
CA TRP A 359 -20.33 -23.61 -3.12
C TRP A 359 -21.80 -23.90 -3.39
N MET A 360 -22.31 -23.48 -4.55
CA MET A 360 -23.65 -23.82 -5.04
C MET A 360 -23.85 -25.34 -5.12
N LEU A 361 -22.93 -26.06 -5.77
CA LEU A 361 -22.98 -27.53 -5.88
C LEU A 361 -22.90 -28.20 -4.51
N ARG A 362 -22.08 -27.68 -3.59
CA ARG A 362 -22.01 -28.21 -2.21
C ARG A 362 -23.32 -28.01 -1.46
N PHE A 363 -23.95 -26.86 -1.64
CA PHE A 363 -25.24 -26.55 -1.04
C PHE A 363 -26.34 -27.47 -1.57
N LEU A 364 -26.40 -27.70 -2.89
CA LEU A 364 -27.31 -28.68 -3.48
C LEU A 364 -27.05 -30.09 -2.95
N ALA A 365 -25.79 -30.52 -2.85
CA ALA A 365 -25.44 -31.84 -2.33
C ALA A 365 -25.97 -32.07 -0.90
N VAL A 366 -25.75 -31.10 0.00
CA VAL A 366 -26.25 -31.18 1.38
C VAL A 366 -27.77 -31.19 1.42
N THR A 367 -28.41 -30.36 0.58
CA THR A 367 -29.88 -30.25 0.53
C THR A 367 -30.51 -31.55 0.03
N TYR A 368 -30.00 -32.09 -1.09
CA TYR A 368 -30.49 -33.34 -1.69
C TYR A 368 -30.21 -34.57 -0.83
N GLN A 369 -29.04 -34.65 -0.20
CA GLN A 369 -28.66 -35.80 0.63
C GLN A 369 -29.54 -35.95 1.88
N ASN A 370 -29.95 -34.83 2.50
CA ASN A 370 -30.57 -34.85 3.81
C ASN A 370 -32.08 -34.57 3.79
N ASP A 371 -32.67 -34.32 2.61
CA ASP A 371 -34.09 -33.98 2.43
C ASP A 371 -34.54 -32.85 3.37
N LEU A 372 -33.65 -31.87 3.61
CA LEU A 372 -33.83 -30.80 4.60
C LEU A 372 -34.48 -29.57 3.97
N PRO A 373 -35.39 -28.85 4.68
CA PRO A 373 -35.72 -27.47 4.33
C PRO A 373 -34.47 -26.58 4.48
N ASP A 374 -34.31 -25.58 3.59
CA ASP A 374 -33.07 -24.81 3.34
C ASP A 374 -32.38 -24.16 4.57
N VAL A 375 -33.08 -24.08 5.70
CA VAL A 375 -32.72 -23.33 6.90
C VAL A 375 -31.52 -23.92 7.67
N ILE A 376 -31.10 -25.17 7.39
CA ILE A 376 -30.16 -25.92 8.25
C ILE A 376 -28.71 -25.96 7.72
N VAL A 377 -28.40 -25.51 6.50
CA VAL A 377 -27.02 -25.54 5.93
C VAL A 377 -26.06 -24.51 6.59
N GLY A 378 -26.56 -23.73 7.56
CA GLY A 378 -25.82 -22.77 8.37
C GLY A 378 -25.81 -21.37 7.75
N PRO A 379 -26.15 -20.31 8.50
CA PRO A 379 -26.57 -19.00 7.97
C PRO A 379 -25.57 -18.26 7.05
N HIS A 380 -24.28 -18.61 7.08
CA HIS A 380 -23.21 -17.88 6.35
C HIS A 380 -23.10 -18.30 4.89
N ARG A 381 -23.30 -19.59 4.63
CA ARG A 381 -23.26 -20.10 3.25
C ARG A 381 -24.55 -19.79 2.53
N THR A 382 -25.67 -19.76 3.24
CA THR A 382 -26.99 -19.46 2.66
C THR A 382 -27.04 -18.03 2.10
N GLU A 383 -26.58 -17.01 2.83
CA GLU A 383 -26.61 -15.61 2.35
C GLU A 383 -25.63 -15.36 1.19
N GLU A 384 -24.41 -15.92 1.24
CA GLU A 384 -23.45 -15.80 0.13
C GLU A 384 -23.93 -16.53 -1.13
N ILE A 385 -24.54 -17.71 -0.98
CA ILE A 385 -25.08 -18.50 -2.08
C ILE A 385 -26.36 -17.88 -2.63
N GLU A 386 -27.24 -17.39 -1.78
CA GLU A 386 -28.45 -16.65 -2.17
C GLU A 386 -28.07 -15.40 -2.94
N LYS A 387 -27.16 -14.57 -2.42
CA LYS A 387 -26.71 -13.35 -3.12
C LYS A 387 -26.03 -13.69 -4.44
N ALA A 388 -25.15 -14.68 -4.47
CA ALA A 388 -24.52 -15.12 -5.72
C ALA A 388 -25.56 -15.63 -6.73
N ALA A 389 -26.54 -16.41 -6.29
CA ALA A 389 -27.58 -16.95 -7.16
C ALA A 389 -28.56 -15.86 -7.65
N LEU A 390 -28.89 -14.86 -6.81
CA LEU A 390 -29.67 -13.68 -7.19
C LEU A 390 -28.90 -12.77 -8.17
N GLU A 391 -27.60 -12.57 -7.96
CA GLU A 391 -26.75 -11.83 -8.91
C GLU A 391 -26.66 -12.51 -10.28
N LEU A 392 -26.72 -13.85 -10.28
CA LEU A 392 -26.79 -14.63 -11.50
C LEU A 392 -28.20 -14.55 -12.12
N CYS A 393 -29.27 -14.53 -11.32
CA CYS A 393 -30.67 -14.50 -11.79
C CYS A 393 -31.38 -13.17 -11.44
N PRO A 394 -31.02 -12.04 -12.08
CA PRO A 394 -31.63 -10.74 -11.81
C PRO A 394 -33.12 -10.75 -12.17
N GLY A 395 -33.95 -10.06 -11.37
CA GLY A 395 -35.41 -10.05 -11.48
C GLY A 395 -36.11 -11.01 -10.52
N GLU A 396 -35.39 -11.94 -9.90
CA GLU A 396 -35.94 -12.80 -8.85
C GLU A 396 -35.90 -12.16 -7.45
N GLU A 397 -35.36 -10.95 -7.28
CA GLU A 397 -35.24 -10.29 -5.98
C GLU A 397 -36.61 -10.03 -5.35
N ALA A 398 -37.61 -9.68 -6.17
CA ALA A 398 -39.00 -9.48 -5.74
C ALA A 398 -39.65 -10.76 -5.20
N LEU A 399 -39.23 -11.93 -5.71
CA LEU A 399 -39.68 -13.23 -5.22
C LEU A 399 -39.14 -13.46 -3.80
N PHE A 400 -37.89 -13.08 -3.52
CA PHE A 400 -37.23 -13.28 -2.22
C PHE A 400 -37.50 -12.17 -1.19
N ALA A 401 -37.93 -10.97 -1.59
CA ALA A 401 -38.33 -9.87 -0.69
C ALA A 401 -39.62 -10.14 0.11
N SER A 402 -40.37 -11.17 -0.23
CA SER A 402 -41.72 -11.45 0.32
C SER A 402 -41.75 -12.21 1.66
N GLY A 403 -40.60 -12.63 2.20
CA GLY A 403 -40.51 -13.29 3.51
C GLY A 403 -41.12 -14.69 3.61
N ALA A 404 -41.62 -15.25 2.51
CA ALA A 404 -42.07 -16.64 2.45
C ALA A 404 -40.87 -17.60 2.35
N GLU A 405 -40.88 -18.70 3.09
CA GLU A 405 -39.93 -19.82 2.91
C GLU A 405 -39.96 -20.28 1.46
N ARG A 406 -38.84 -20.11 0.73
CA ARG A 406 -38.73 -20.45 -0.68
C ARG A 406 -37.45 -21.25 -0.92
N PRO A 407 -37.50 -22.29 -1.78
CA PRO A 407 -36.43 -23.25 -1.98
C PRO A 407 -35.20 -22.58 -2.63
N LEU A 408 -34.21 -22.20 -1.82
CA LEU A 408 -32.92 -21.68 -2.29
C LEU A 408 -32.25 -22.67 -3.26
N ALA A 409 -32.46 -23.98 -3.06
CA ALA A 409 -32.03 -25.02 -4.00
C ALA A 409 -32.54 -24.80 -5.42
N ALA A 410 -33.80 -24.40 -5.58
CA ALA A 410 -34.37 -24.16 -6.90
C ALA A 410 -33.76 -22.92 -7.57
N LEU A 411 -33.46 -21.86 -6.79
CA LEU A 411 -32.77 -20.68 -7.30
C LEU A 411 -31.33 -21.02 -7.73
N VAL A 412 -30.63 -21.83 -6.93
CA VAL A 412 -29.28 -22.29 -7.24
C VAL A 412 -29.25 -23.14 -8.52
N GLU A 413 -30.20 -24.06 -8.72
CA GLU A 413 -30.33 -24.82 -9.97
C GLU A 413 -30.58 -23.92 -11.20
N ARG A 414 -31.44 -22.90 -11.05
CA ARG A 414 -31.65 -21.89 -12.11
C ARG A 414 -30.37 -21.10 -12.41
N ALA A 415 -29.62 -20.71 -11.39
CA ALA A 415 -28.35 -20.03 -11.55
C ALA A 415 -27.32 -20.90 -12.31
N LEU A 416 -27.23 -22.19 -11.98
CA LEU A 416 -26.39 -23.16 -12.71
C LEU A 416 -26.82 -23.34 -14.17
N THR A 417 -28.13 -23.31 -14.42
CA THR A 417 -28.69 -23.38 -15.77
C THR A 417 -28.38 -22.12 -16.57
N ARG A 418 -28.50 -20.94 -15.96
CA ARG A 418 -28.19 -19.67 -16.63
C ARG A 418 -26.71 -19.53 -17.00
N LEU A 419 -25.81 -20.08 -16.17
CA LEU A 419 -24.39 -20.18 -16.48
C LEU A 419 -24.08 -21.13 -17.66
N GLY A 420 -25.03 -21.98 -18.06
CA GLY A 420 -24.84 -22.95 -19.14
C GLY A 420 -23.61 -23.83 -18.91
N GLY A 421 -22.70 -23.83 -19.89
CA GLY A 421 -21.43 -24.57 -19.81
C GLY A 421 -20.28 -23.86 -19.10
N ASN A 422 -20.50 -22.73 -18.42
CA ASN A 422 -19.44 -21.97 -17.78
C ASN A 422 -19.33 -22.28 -16.28
N ARG A 423 -18.27 -23.02 -15.87
CA ARG A 423 -17.91 -23.27 -14.47
C ARG A 423 -16.62 -22.56 -14.04
N THR A 424 -16.27 -21.47 -14.69
CA THR A 424 -15.05 -20.69 -14.41
C THR A 424 -15.32 -19.51 -13.48
N THR A 425 -14.27 -18.77 -13.13
CA THR A 425 -14.38 -17.52 -12.35
C THR A 425 -14.91 -16.33 -13.16
N ILE A 426 -14.92 -16.42 -14.49
CA ILE A 426 -15.49 -15.41 -15.40
C ILE A 426 -16.93 -15.81 -15.67
N ALA A 427 -17.85 -15.46 -14.77
CA ALA A 427 -19.26 -15.81 -14.95
C ALA A 427 -19.83 -15.17 -16.23
N THR A 428 -20.41 -15.98 -17.12
CA THR A 428 -21.12 -15.53 -18.32
C THR A 428 -22.48 -16.21 -18.42
N ALA A 429 -23.41 -15.57 -19.12
CA ALA A 429 -24.67 -16.16 -19.56
C ALA A 429 -24.82 -15.96 -21.06
N LEU A 430 -25.64 -16.80 -21.68
CA LEU A 430 -26.09 -16.62 -23.05
C LEU A 430 -27.36 -15.75 -23.04
N ASP A 431 -27.23 -14.48 -23.40
CA ASP A 431 -28.34 -13.54 -23.55
C ASP A 431 -28.49 -13.22 -25.06
N ASP A 432 -29.66 -13.49 -25.64
CA ASP A 432 -29.96 -13.30 -27.08
C ASP A 432 -28.92 -13.93 -28.05
N GLY A 433 -28.35 -15.08 -27.66
CA GLY A 433 -27.36 -15.80 -28.46
C GLY A 433 -25.92 -15.27 -28.36
N ALA A 434 -25.68 -14.26 -27.52
CA ALA A 434 -24.35 -13.73 -27.25
C ALA A 434 -23.90 -14.01 -25.80
N LEU A 435 -22.61 -14.26 -25.60
CA LEU A 435 -22.04 -14.42 -24.28
C LEU A 435 -21.91 -13.07 -23.58
N THR A 436 -22.76 -12.85 -22.58
CA THR A 436 -22.73 -11.66 -21.73
C THR A 436 -22.06 -11.99 -20.42
N ARG A 437 -21.08 -11.17 -20.02
CA ARG A 437 -20.44 -11.30 -18.70
C ARG A 437 -21.42 -10.92 -17.60
N LEU A 438 -21.59 -11.81 -16.63
CA LEU A 438 -22.34 -11.55 -15.42
C LEU A 438 -21.45 -10.85 -14.40
N VAL A 439 -21.92 -9.73 -13.85
CA VAL A 439 -21.21 -9.01 -12.80
C VAL A 439 -21.49 -9.70 -11.47
N THR A 440 -20.67 -10.68 -11.10
CA THR A 440 -20.69 -11.23 -9.75
C THR A 440 -19.86 -10.35 -8.84
N ARG A 441 -20.49 -9.74 -7.83
CA ARG A 441 -19.75 -9.00 -6.79
C ARG A 441 -19.17 -10.04 -5.86
N THR A 442 -17.85 -10.02 -5.73
CA THR A 442 -17.14 -10.94 -4.86
C THR A 442 -17.69 -10.88 -3.43
N GLY A 443 -18.04 -12.05 -2.87
CA GLY A 443 -18.72 -12.18 -1.58
C GLY A 443 -17.86 -11.79 -0.36
N ALA A 444 -18.50 -11.75 0.81
CA ALA A 444 -17.94 -11.28 2.08
C ALA A 444 -16.55 -11.87 2.39
N ARG A 445 -16.40 -13.19 2.17
CA ARG A 445 -15.12 -13.89 2.34
C ARG A 445 -13.98 -13.33 1.49
N PHE A 446 -14.21 -13.11 0.19
CA PHE A 446 -13.17 -12.64 -0.72
C PHE A 446 -12.80 -11.20 -0.38
N THR A 447 -13.79 -10.32 -0.26
CA THR A 447 -13.55 -8.90 -0.02
C THR A 447 -12.84 -8.68 1.31
N SER A 448 -13.23 -9.40 2.37
CA SER A 448 -12.58 -9.27 3.68
C SER A 448 -11.18 -9.89 3.72
N ARG A 449 -10.95 -11.05 3.09
CA ARG A 449 -9.60 -11.63 3.00
C ARG A 449 -8.66 -10.73 2.20
N HIS A 450 -9.14 -10.18 1.08
CA HIS A 450 -8.39 -9.22 0.28
C HIS A 450 -8.06 -7.97 1.08
N ALA A 451 -9.05 -7.39 1.77
CA ALA A 451 -8.84 -6.23 2.63
C ALA A 451 -7.77 -6.52 3.68
N LEU A 452 -7.83 -7.66 4.38
CA LEU A 452 -6.86 -8.04 5.40
C LEU A 452 -5.44 -8.21 4.83
N GLN A 453 -5.27 -8.77 3.63
CA GLN A 453 -3.96 -8.93 2.99
C GLN A 453 -3.25 -7.61 2.68
N LEU A 454 -3.99 -6.51 2.55
CA LEU A 454 -3.42 -5.19 2.33
C LEU A 454 -2.55 -4.71 3.50
N ILE A 455 -2.59 -5.35 4.67
CA ILE A 455 -1.71 -5.09 5.82
C ILE A 455 -0.22 -5.17 5.47
N ARG A 456 0.13 -5.91 4.41
CA ARG A 456 1.50 -6.00 3.89
C ARG A 456 2.02 -4.67 3.36
N VAL A 457 1.15 -3.81 2.85
CA VAL A 457 1.53 -2.55 2.19
C VAL A 457 0.87 -1.32 2.79
N LEU A 458 -0.37 -1.42 3.26
CA LEU A 458 -1.09 -0.29 3.84
C LEU A 458 -0.84 -0.18 5.35
N PRO A 459 -0.88 1.05 5.90
CA PRO A 459 -0.95 1.26 7.34
C PRO A 459 -2.13 0.48 7.95
N PRO A 460 -1.99 -0.07 9.18
CA PRO A 460 -3.04 -0.88 9.78
C PRO A 460 -4.40 -0.19 9.92
N ASP A 461 -4.43 1.11 10.17
CA ASP A 461 -5.69 1.85 10.30
C ASP A 461 -6.45 1.96 8.96
N ASP A 462 -5.74 2.02 7.82
CA ASP A 462 -6.36 1.99 6.49
C ASP A 462 -6.96 0.61 6.21
N VAL A 463 -6.29 -0.46 6.63
CA VAL A 463 -6.80 -1.84 6.53
C VAL A 463 -8.04 -2.02 7.39
N ARG A 464 -8.02 -1.50 8.62
CA ARG A 464 -9.16 -1.53 9.54
C ARG A 464 -10.38 -0.80 8.97
N ARG A 465 -10.18 0.37 8.35
CA ARG A 465 -11.25 1.12 7.68
C ARG A 465 -11.86 0.29 6.55
N ARG A 466 -11.04 -0.27 5.66
CA ARG A 466 -11.52 -1.16 4.59
C ARG A 466 -12.28 -2.37 5.13
N LEU A 467 -11.78 -3.02 6.18
CA LEU A 467 -12.51 -4.14 6.80
C LEU A 467 -13.84 -3.71 7.43
N THR A 468 -13.92 -2.49 7.96
CA THR A 468 -15.17 -1.94 8.51
C THR A 468 -16.20 -1.73 7.40
N GLU A 469 -15.80 -1.16 6.26
CA GLU A 469 -16.67 -1.05 5.07
C GLU A 469 -17.21 -2.42 4.63
N VAL A 470 -16.37 -3.47 4.69
CA VAL A 470 -16.80 -4.84 4.37
C VAL A 470 -17.73 -5.41 5.45
N VAL A 471 -17.48 -5.17 6.73
CA VAL A 471 -18.39 -5.57 7.82
C VAL A 471 -19.77 -4.92 7.65
N ASP A 472 -19.81 -3.64 7.29
CA ASP A 472 -21.05 -2.90 7.11
C ASP A 472 -21.81 -3.36 5.85
N ALA A 473 -21.09 -3.72 4.79
CA ALA A 473 -21.67 -4.30 3.57
C ALA A 473 -22.21 -5.73 3.75
N TYR A 474 -21.73 -6.46 4.77
CA TYR A 474 -22.08 -7.87 5.03
C TYR A 474 -22.40 -8.12 6.52
N PRO A 475 -23.44 -7.47 7.08
CA PRO A 475 -23.69 -7.43 8.53
C PRO A 475 -24.09 -8.77 9.15
N ARG A 476 -24.56 -9.72 8.32
CA ARG A 476 -24.93 -11.09 8.69
C ARG A 476 -23.84 -12.13 8.39
N SER A 477 -22.68 -11.71 7.87
CA SER A 477 -21.52 -12.57 7.68
C SER A 477 -20.57 -12.46 8.88
N SER A 478 -20.13 -13.61 9.39
CA SER A 478 -19.21 -13.71 10.53
C SER A 478 -17.76 -13.51 10.08
N LEU A 479 -17.46 -13.74 8.80
CA LEU A 479 -16.09 -13.72 8.27
C LEU A 479 -15.47 -12.32 8.24
N PRO A 480 -16.13 -11.26 7.73
CA PRO A 480 -15.57 -9.90 7.81
C PRO A 480 -15.33 -9.45 9.24
N VAL A 481 -16.26 -9.80 10.14
CA VAL A 481 -16.16 -9.47 11.57
C VAL A 481 -14.99 -10.22 12.20
N CYS A 482 -14.79 -11.52 11.87
CA CYS A 482 -13.62 -12.28 12.28
C CYS A 482 -12.32 -11.64 11.78
N HIS A 483 -12.21 -11.30 10.49
CA HIS A 483 -10.99 -10.69 9.95
C HIS A 483 -10.68 -9.33 10.58
N ARG A 484 -11.72 -8.52 10.90
CA ARG A 484 -11.53 -7.29 11.66
C ARG A 484 -11.06 -7.56 13.09
N GLY A 485 -11.69 -8.51 13.78
CA GLY A 485 -11.25 -8.94 15.11
C GLY A 485 -9.82 -9.50 15.15
N GLU A 486 -9.42 -10.28 14.13
CA GLU A 486 -8.05 -10.77 13.96
C GLU A 486 -7.06 -9.61 13.76
N LEU A 487 -7.39 -8.62 12.92
CA LEU A 487 -6.56 -7.44 12.74
C LEU A 487 -6.39 -6.68 14.07
N GLU A 488 -7.48 -6.46 14.81
CA GLU A 488 -7.42 -5.78 16.11
C GLU A 488 -6.56 -6.55 17.12
N LEU A 489 -6.63 -7.89 17.11
CA LEU A 489 -5.75 -8.76 17.89
C LEU A 489 -4.29 -8.51 17.52
N TRP A 490 -3.94 -8.54 16.23
CA TRP A 490 -2.57 -8.32 15.77
C TRP A 490 -2.06 -6.93 16.15
N LEU A 491 -2.95 -5.93 16.18
CA LEU A 491 -2.62 -4.57 16.63
C LEU A 491 -2.47 -4.46 18.16
N GLY A 492 -2.73 -5.53 18.91
CA GLY A 492 -2.71 -5.56 20.38
C GLY A 492 -3.96 -4.94 21.02
N ARG A 493 -4.99 -4.63 20.23
CA ARG A 493 -6.26 -4.07 20.72
C ARG A 493 -7.20 -5.21 21.11
N LEU A 494 -6.86 -5.91 22.20
CA LEU A 494 -7.52 -7.15 22.64
C LEU A 494 -9.01 -6.98 22.94
N LYS A 495 -9.42 -5.85 23.53
CA LYS A 495 -10.83 -5.59 23.86
C LYS A 495 -11.71 -5.46 22.60
N PRO A 496 -11.41 -4.55 21.64
CA PRO A 496 -12.11 -4.53 20.35
C PRO A 496 -12.08 -5.87 19.62
N ALA A 497 -10.94 -6.57 19.62
CA ALA A 497 -10.81 -7.88 19.00
C ALA A 497 -11.81 -8.88 19.60
N ARG A 498 -11.91 -8.96 20.93
CA ARG A 498 -12.84 -9.86 21.63
C ARG A 498 -14.29 -9.56 21.27
N VAL A 499 -14.67 -8.28 21.25
CA VAL A 499 -16.04 -7.85 20.87
C VAL A 499 -16.41 -8.33 19.48
N ASP A 500 -15.52 -8.17 18.50
CA ASP A 500 -15.77 -8.62 17.14
C ASP A 500 -15.85 -10.14 17.03
N LEU A 501 -14.96 -10.86 17.71
CA LEU A 501 -14.95 -12.33 17.65
C LEU A 501 -16.17 -12.94 18.36
N GLU A 502 -16.61 -12.38 19.51
CA GLU A 502 -17.85 -12.76 20.19
C GLU A 502 -19.08 -12.43 19.33
N ARG A 503 -19.08 -11.26 18.67
CA ARG A 503 -20.10 -10.91 17.68
C ARG A 503 -20.11 -11.95 16.56
N ALA A 504 -18.97 -12.34 16.01
CA ALA A 504 -18.91 -13.35 14.96
C ALA A 504 -19.51 -14.70 15.41
N VAL A 505 -19.24 -15.14 16.65
CA VAL A 505 -19.85 -16.35 17.23
C VAL A 505 -21.37 -16.19 17.39
N SER A 506 -21.85 -15.01 17.79
CA SER A 506 -23.28 -14.73 17.88
C SER A 506 -24.00 -14.82 16.53
N ILE A 507 -23.32 -14.45 15.44
CA ILE A 507 -23.83 -14.57 14.07
C ILE A 507 -23.74 -16.03 13.58
N LEU A 508 -22.68 -16.77 13.95
CA LEU A 508 -22.59 -18.22 13.74
C LEU A 508 -21.70 -18.89 14.77
N ALA A 509 -22.36 -19.76 15.55
CA ALA A 509 -21.70 -20.57 16.55
C ALA A 509 -20.61 -21.49 15.95
N GLN A 510 -20.70 -21.87 14.67
CA GLN A 510 -19.72 -22.69 13.96
C GLN A 510 -18.54 -21.94 13.30
N THR A 511 -18.30 -20.66 13.62
CA THR A 511 -17.23 -19.89 12.98
C THR A 511 -15.84 -20.18 13.59
N ARG A 512 -15.05 -21.01 12.91
CA ARG A 512 -13.72 -21.43 13.41
C ARG A 512 -12.75 -20.29 13.70
N TRP A 513 -12.80 -19.21 12.90
CA TRP A 513 -11.85 -18.11 12.97
C TRP A 513 -12.02 -17.30 14.25
N ALA A 514 -13.26 -17.17 14.74
CA ALA A 514 -13.50 -16.49 16.02
C ALA A 514 -12.85 -17.22 17.19
N TYR A 515 -12.98 -18.56 17.26
CA TYR A 515 -12.34 -19.35 18.32
C TYR A 515 -10.82 -19.29 18.25
N ILE A 516 -10.25 -19.28 17.05
CA ILE A 516 -8.80 -19.09 16.86
C ILE A 516 -8.36 -17.72 17.41
N GLY A 517 -9.06 -16.65 17.01
CA GLY A 517 -8.77 -15.30 17.52
C GLY A 517 -8.94 -15.19 19.04
N MET A 518 -10.02 -15.74 19.60
CA MET A 518 -10.29 -15.73 21.04
C MET A 518 -9.23 -16.52 21.81
N THR A 519 -8.79 -17.67 21.29
CA THR A 519 -7.67 -18.43 21.87
C THR A 519 -6.38 -17.58 21.88
N GLY A 520 -6.11 -16.86 20.79
CA GLY A 520 -4.99 -15.91 20.73
C GLY A 520 -5.08 -14.81 21.80
N ILE A 521 -6.28 -14.26 22.02
CA ILE A 521 -6.51 -13.27 23.09
C ILE A 521 -6.26 -13.91 24.46
N ASP A 522 -6.83 -15.09 24.73
CA ASP A 522 -6.69 -15.79 26.01
C ASP A 522 -5.19 -16.07 26.32
N ILE A 523 -4.38 -16.45 25.33
CA ILE A 523 -2.93 -16.63 25.47
C ILE A 523 -2.21 -15.33 25.84
N LEU A 524 -2.57 -14.21 25.18
CA LEU A 524 -1.97 -12.91 25.46
C LEU A 524 -2.39 -12.34 26.82
N GLU A 525 -3.60 -12.66 27.29
CA GLU A 525 -4.09 -12.32 28.64
C GLU A 525 -3.54 -13.27 29.73
N GLY A 526 -2.83 -14.33 29.35
CA GLY A 526 -2.27 -15.33 30.27
C GLY A 526 -3.30 -16.33 30.80
N GLN A 527 -4.50 -16.38 30.23
CA GLN A 527 -5.58 -17.31 30.59
C GLN A 527 -5.41 -18.64 29.86
N LEU A 528 -4.35 -19.38 30.18
CA LEU A 528 -3.88 -20.51 29.38
C LEU A 528 -4.82 -21.72 29.40
N GLU A 529 -5.44 -22.05 30.53
CA GLU A 529 -6.42 -23.12 30.65
C GLU A 529 -7.66 -22.80 29.79
N ARG A 530 -8.15 -21.56 29.89
CA ARG A 530 -9.24 -21.06 29.06
C ARG A 530 -8.87 -21.12 27.58
N ALA A 531 -7.64 -20.79 27.20
CA ALA A 531 -7.19 -20.89 25.82
C ALA A 531 -7.27 -22.35 25.30
N VAL A 532 -6.88 -23.34 26.12
CA VAL A 532 -7.00 -24.76 25.76
C VAL A 532 -8.47 -25.16 25.59
N GLU A 533 -9.36 -24.71 26.49
CA GLU A 533 -10.80 -24.98 26.43
C GLU A 533 -11.46 -24.31 25.20
N THR A 534 -11.23 -23.01 24.99
CA THR A 534 -11.72 -22.23 23.84
C THR A 534 -11.28 -22.90 22.53
N SER A 535 -10.01 -23.31 22.46
CA SER A 535 -9.46 -24.00 21.30
C SER A 535 -10.08 -25.39 21.10
N ALA A 536 -10.23 -26.18 22.17
CA ALA A 536 -10.86 -27.50 22.11
C ALA A 536 -12.33 -27.40 21.66
N HIS A 537 -13.07 -26.42 22.18
CA HIS A 537 -14.43 -26.14 21.74
C HIS A 537 -14.46 -25.75 20.25
N GLY A 538 -13.56 -24.88 19.82
CA GLY A 538 -13.34 -24.58 18.41
C GLY A 538 -13.16 -25.85 17.58
N VAL A 539 -12.35 -26.81 18.04
CA VAL A 539 -12.17 -28.12 17.38
C VAL A 539 -13.45 -28.95 17.34
N THR A 540 -14.19 -29.05 18.44
CA THR A 540 -15.43 -29.83 18.52
C THR A 540 -16.53 -29.29 17.59
N VAL A 541 -16.65 -27.98 17.51
CA VAL A 541 -17.62 -27.29 16.66
C VAL A 541 -17.30 -27.49 15.15
N MET A 542 -16.07 -27.86 14.82
CA MET A 542 -15.54 -28.03 13.46
C MET A 542 -15.65 -29.47 12.90
N LYS A 543 -16.69 -30.27 13.23
CA LYS A 543 -16.82 -31.66 12.71
C LYS A 543 -16.36 -31.76 11.24
N ASN A 544 -15.30 -32.53 10.99
CA ASN A 544 -14.67 -32.79 9.68
C ASN A 544 -13.88 -31.66 8.99
N THR A 545 -13.49 -30.58 9.67
CA THR A 545 -12.57 -29.56 9.13
C THR A 545 -11.36 -29.34 10.03
N GLU A 546 -10.29 -30.09 9.82
CA GLU A 546 -9.02 -29.89 10.53
C GLU A 546 -8.30 -28.64 9.99
N GLY A 547 -8.43 -27.51 10.70
CA GLY A 547 -7.73 -26.27 10.40
C GLY A 547 -6.37 -26.23 11.10
N PRO A 548 -5.21 -26.17 10.42
CA PRO A 548 -3.95 -26.47 11.10
C PRO A 548 -3.45 -25.36 12.04
N SER A 549 -4.07 -24.17 12.02
CA SER A 549 -3.68 -23.06 12.91
C SER A 549 -4.17 -23.26 14.34
N VAL A 550 -5.26 -24.02 14.53
CA VAL A 550 -5.81 -24.30 15.87
C VAL A 550 -4.79 -25.05 16.74
N TYR A 551 -4.04 -25.96 16.14
CA TYR A 551 -2.99 -26.73 16.82
C TYR A 551 -1.81 -25.86 17.26
N ILE A 552 -1.53 -24.75 16.56
CA ILE A 552 -0.44 -23.84 16.96
C ILE A 552 -0.83 -23.11 18.24
N TYR A 553 -2.02 -22.52 18.27
CA TYR A 553 -2.51 -21.79 19.44
C TYR A 553 -2.66 -22.71 20.65
N ARG A 554 -3.27 -23.90 20.47
CA ARG A 554 -3.41 -24.86 21.57
C ARG A 554 -2.06 -25.39 22.02
N GLY A 555 -1.16 -25.73 21.10
CA GLY A 555 0.20 -26.17 21.41
C GLY A 555 1.01 -25.13 22.18
N GLU A 556 0.86 -23.84 21.86
CA GLU A 556 1.47 -22.74 22.60
C GLU A 556 0.93 -22.64 24.04
N ALA A 557 -0.40 -22.69 24.21
CA ALA A 557 -1.02 -22.69 25.53
C ALA A 557 -0.58 -23.90 26.37
N LEU A 558 -0.62 -25.11 25.80
CA LEU A 558 -0.20 -26.36 26.43
C LEU A 558 1.28 -26.33 26.83
N ARG A 559 2.16 -25.79 25.97
CA ARG A 559 3.59 -25.61 26.27
C ARG A 559 3.77 -24.71 27.49
N ARG A 560 3.07 -23.56 27.54
CA ARG A 560 3.16 -22.61 28.67
C ARG A 560 2.57 -23.18 29.97
N LEU A 561 1.64 -24.13 29.88
CA LEU A 561 1.09 -24.90 31.01
C LEU A 561 1.99 -26.06 31.49
N GLY A 562 3.09 -26.36 30.79
CA GLY A 562 3.92 -27.52 31.10
C GLY A 562 3.37 -28.87 30.59
N ARG A 563 2.27 -28.86 29.83
CA ARG A 563 1.63 -30.05 29.24
C ARG A 563 2.36 -30.48 27.95
N TYR A 564 3.61 -30.87 28.09
CA TYR A 564 4.56 -30.99 26.97
C TYR A 564 4.23 -32.08 25.95
N GLU A 565 3.64 -33.20 26.35
CA GLU A 565 3.32 -34.28 25.40
C GLU A 565 2.15 -33.92 24.48
N GLU A 566 1.12 -33.27 25.04
CA GLU A 566 -0.01 -32.77 24.25
C GLU A 566 0.43 -31.62 23.32
N ALA A 567 1.29 -30.72 23.83
CA ALA A 567 1.88 -29.66 23.01
C ALA A 567 2.71 -30.24 21.85
N LEU A 568 3.49 -31.30 22.09
CA LEU A 568 4.28 -31.95 21.05
C LEU A 568 3.39 -32.53 19.96
N TYR A 569 2.31 -33.22 20.34
CA TYR A 569 1.34 -33.79 19.41
C TYR A 569 0.76 -32.71 18.48
N ASP A 570 0.26 -31.61 19.05
CA ASP A 570 -0.37 -30.53 18.30
C ASP A 570 0.62 -29.80 17.38
N LEU A 571 1.78 -29.40 17.91
CA LEU A 571 2.78 -28.67 17.13
C LEU A 571 3.36 -29.52 16.01
N THR A 572 3.62 -30.82 16.27
CA THR A 572 4.09 -31.78 15.26
C THR A 572 3.05 -31.97 14.16
N ARG A 573 1.77 -32.08 14.55
CA ARG A 573 0.66 -32.15 13.59
C ARG A 573 0.59 -30.90 12.72
N SER A 574 0.74 -29.70 13.30
CA SER A 574 0.76 -28.45 12.53
C SER A 574 1.88 -28.41 11.48
N VAL A 575 3.13 -28.73 11.87
CA VAL A 575 4.27 -28.68 10.94
C VAL A 575 4.25 -29.79 9.89
N ASN A 576 3.60 -30.91 10.19
CA ASN A 576 3.38 -31.99 9.22
C ASN A 576 2.33 -31.64 8.17
N ILE A 577 1.28 -30.90 8.55
CA ILE A 577 0.26 -30.45 7.59
C ILE A 577 0.80 -29.30 6.72
N HIS A 578 1.57 -28.38 7.29
CA HIS A 578 2.24 -27.32 6.53
C HIS A 578 3.64 -27.01 7.08
N ARG A 579 4.66 -27.27 6.27
CA ARG A 579 6.07 -27.19 6.70
C ARG A 579 6.61 -25.76 6.73
N SER A 580 5.91 -24.80 6.13
CA SER A 580 6.24 -23.38 6.05
C SER A 580 5.73 -22.52 7.23
N ARG A 581 5.08 -23.13 8.24
CA ARG A 581 4.48 -22.39 9.37
C ARG A 581 5.50 -22.00 10.43
N VAL A 582 6.04 -20.80 10.31
CA VAL A 582 7.07 -20.25 11.20
C VAL A 582 6.66 -20.25 12.68
N SER A 583 5.43 -19.82 13.00
CA SER A 583 4.93 -19.78 14.39
C SER A 583 4.85 -21.16 15.07
N ALA A 584 4.59 -22.22 14.29
CA ALA A 584 4.60 -23.59 14.79
C ALA A 584 6.03 -24.07 15.10
N TRP A 585 6.98 -23.76 14.21
CA TRP A 585 8.40 -24.04 14.42
C TRP A 585 8.97 -23.30 15.62
N VAL A 586 8.64 -22.01 15.80
CA VAL A 586 9.05 -21.23 16.99
C VAL A 586 8.58 -21.92 18.27
N ASN A 587 7.29 -22.27 18.34
CA ASN A 587 6.73 -22.98 19.50
C ASN A 587 7.37 -24.36 19.71
N LEU A 588 7.68 -25.10 18.64
CA LEU A 588 8.32 -26.41 18.73
C LEU A 588 9.77 -26.31 19.23
N GLY A 589 10.52 -25.29 18.81
CA GLY A 589 11.87 -25.01 19.32
C GLY A 589 11.87 -24.69 20.82
N LEU A 590 10.93 -23.86 21.27
CA LEU A 590 10.72 -23.56 22.69
C LEU A 590 10.29 -24.79 23.49
N LEU A 591 9.44 -25.66 22.92
CA LEU A 591 9.02 -26.91 23.55
C LEU A 591 10.20 -27.87 23.72
N TYR A 592 11.03 -28.04 22.70
CA TYR A 592 12.23 -28.89 22.80
C TYR A 592 13.22 -28.37 23.83
N ALA A 593 13.41 -27.05 23.92
CA ALA A 593 14.23 -26.45 24.97
C ALA A 593 13.65 -26.73 26.37
N ALA A 594 12.35 -26.56 26.57
CA ALA A 594 11.67 -26.83 27.84
C ALA A 594 11.72 -28.31 28.26
N ARG A 595 11.81 -29.24 27.29
CA ARG A 595 11.97 -30.69 27.51
C ARG A 595 13.43 -31.13 27.69
N GLY A 596 14.40 -30.23 27.67
CA GLY A 596 15.84 -30.56 27.72
C GLY A 596 16.39 -31.20 26.43
N GLN A 597 15.65 -31.15 25.32
CA GLN A 597 16.04 -31.70 24.02
C GLN A 597 16.84 -30.67 23.21
N HIS A 598 18.03 -30.33 23.71
CA HIS A 598 18.83 -29.19 23.25
C HIS A 598 19.22 -29.29 21.75
N GLU A 599 19.57 -30.48 21.28
CA GLU A 599 19.95 -30.70 19.88
C GLU A 599 18.78 -30.46 18.92
N LEU A 600 17.57 -30.86 19.31
CA LEU A 600 16.36 -30.63 18.51
C LEU A 600 15.99 -29.14 18.49
N ALA A 601 16.11 -28.45 19.63
CA ALA A 601 15.89 -27.00 19.70
C ALA A 601 16.86 -26.23 18.77
N ARG A 602 18.14 -26.60 18.76
CA ARG A 602 19.14 -26.00 17.85
C ARG A 602 18.85 -26.29 16.37
N LYS A 603 18.41 -27.51 16.03
CA LYS A 603 18.00 -27.84 14.65
C LYS A 603 16.81 -27.00 14.18
N VAL A 604 15.80 -26.83 15.05
CA VAL A 604 14.63 -25.98 14.75
C VAL A 604 15.05 -24.52 14.59
N TYR A 605 15.94 -24.02 15.45
CA TYR A 605 16.47 -22.67 15.35
C TYR A 605 17.24 -22.45 14.02
N GLY A 606 18.08 -23.41 13.60
CA GLY A 606 18.76 -23.35 12.31
C GLY A 606 17.79 -23.22 11.12
N ARG A 607 16.70 -24.00 11.14
CA ARG A 607 15.62 -23.89 10.15
C ARG A 607 14.95 -22.52 10.14
N LEU A 608 14.66 -21.97 11.33
CA LEU A 608 14.04 -20.65 11.45
C LEU A 608 14.95 -19.52 10.95
N ALA A 609 16.27 -19.67 11.09
CA ALA A 609 17.25 -18.74 10.54
C ALA A 609 17.25 -18.68 9.01
N GLU A 610 16.81 -19.74 8.34
CA GLU A 610 16.63 -19.77 6.89
C GLU A 610 15.24 -19.27 6.48
N GLN A 611 14.18 -19.68 7.20
CA GLN A 611 12.79 -19.37 6.83
C GLN A 611 12.34 -17.97 7.24
N ALA A 612 12.88 -17.42 8.33
CA ALA A 612 12.46 -16.12 8.88
C ALA A 612 13.65 -15.30 9.43
N PRO A 613 14.70 -15.06 8.62
CA PRO A 613 15.91 -14.36 9.06
C PRO A 613 15.60 -12.94 9.60
N GLY A 614 14.66 -12.21 8.98
CA GLY A 614 14.27 -10.88 9.43
C GLY A 614 13.67 -10.86 10.83
N LEU A 615 12.74 -11.79 11.12
CA LEU A 615 12.12 -11.92 12.44
C LEU A 615 13.17 -12.19 13.53
N LEU A 616 14.05 -13.17 13.28
CA LEU A 616 15.07 -13.52 14.28
C LEU A 616 16.06 -12.38 14.49
N ALA A 617 16.48 -11.68 13.42
CA ALA A 617 17.37 -10.52 13.53
C ALA A 617 16.79 -9.45 14.48
N ASP A 618 15.51 -9.11 14.28
CA ASP A 618 14.84 -8.09 15.06
C ASP A 618 14.64 -8.52 16.52
N ALA A 619 14.18 -9.76 16.72
CA ALA A 619 13.99 -10.31 18.05
C ALA A 619 15.31 -10.32 18.83
N ALA A 620 16.41 -10.73 18.19
CA ALA A 620 17.72 -10.76 18.80
C ALA A 620 18.30 -9.39 19.11
N ALA A 621 18.11 -8.41 18.21
CA ALA A 621 18.50 -7.03 18.48
C ALA A 621 17.78 -6.49 19.73
N GLU A 622 16.49 -6.82 19.91
CA GLU A 622 15.71 -6.35 21.07
C GLU A 622 16.08 -7.03 22.38
N VAL A 623 16.56 -8.27 22.36
CA VAL A 623 17.06 -8.97 23.56
C VAL A 623 18.58 -8.87 23.75
N GLY A 624 19.28 -8.11 22.90
CA GLY A 624 20.73 -7.91 23.01
C GLY A 624 21.58 -9.13 22.66
N VAL A 625 21.09 -10.03 21.80
CA VAL A 625 21.75 -11.27 21.41
C VAL A 625 22.39 -11.14 20.03
N THR A 626 23.61 -11.65 19.88
CA THR A 626 24.29 -11.75 18.58
C THR A 626 24.02 -13.12 17.96
N LEU A 627 23.09 -13.21 17.01
CA LEU A 627 22.74 -14.50 16.38
C LEU A 627 23.80 -15.02 15.40
N TRP A 628 24.41 -14.09 14.68
CA TRP A 628 25.35 -14.39 13.61
C TRP A 628 26.68 -13.74 13.93
N GLY A 629 27.36 -14.29 14.92
CA GLY A 629 28.72 -13.92 15.28
C GLY A 629 29.74 -14.40 14.25
N ASP A 630 31.01 -14.27 14.63
CA ASP A 630 32.13 -14.83 13.88
C ASP A 630 32.09 -16.37 13.99
N PRO A 631 32.78 -17.11 13.10
CA PRO A 631 32.83 -18.56 13.18
C PRO A 631 33.32 -19.04 14.56
N GLY A 632 32.46 -19.77 15.28
CA GLY A 632 32.71 -20.24 16.66
C GLY A 632 31.80 -19.60 17.70
N ASP A 633 31.20 -18.45 17.40
CA ASP A 633 30.32 -17.70 18.30
C ASP A 633 28.85 -18.08 18.11
N ALA A 634 28.52 -19.36 18.34
CA ALA A 634 27.13 -19.81 18.27
C ALA A 634 26.35 -19.34 19.51
N PRO A 635 25.11 -18.83 19.36
CA PRO A 635 24.31 -18.44 20.51
C PRO A 635 24.09 -19.64 21.43
N THR A 636 24.16 -19.38 22.72
CA THR A 636 23.81 -20.34 23.76
C THR A 636 22.34 -20.74 23.64
N LEU A 637 21.96 -21.87 24.23
CA LEU A 637 20.55 -22.30 24.21
C LEU A 637 19.64 -21.28 24.91
N ALA A 638 20.12 -20.63 25.97
CA ALA A 638 19.37 -19.60 26.69
C ALA A 638 19.10 -18.38 25.79
N GLU A 639 20.10 -17.95 25.03
CA GLU A 639 19.95 -16.87 24.04
C GLU A 639 18.98 -17.25 22.92
N ILE A 640 19.07 -18.48 22.39
CA ILE A 640 18.11 -19.00 21.40
C ILE A 640 16.69 -18.95 21.96
N VAL A 641 16.47 -19.42 23.20
CA VAL A 641 15.16 -19.38 23.84
C VAL A 641 14.66 -17.93 23.97
N ALA A 642 15.49 -17.00 24.44
CA ALA A 642 15.11 -15.59 24.58
C ALA A 642 14.67 -14.97 23.24
N VAL A 643 15.39 -15.28 22.15
CA VAL A 643 15.06 -14.81 20.80
C VAL A 643 13.75 -15.41 20.30
N LEU A 644 13.52 -16.70 20.53
CA LEU A 644 12.29 -17.39 20.11
C LEU A 644 11.07 -16.92 20.91
N GLU A 645 11.20 -16.68 22.22
CA GLU A 645 10.15 -16.08 23.04
C GLU A 645 9.84 -14.67 22.55
N ARG A 646 10.87 -13.84 22.34
CA ARG A 646 10.67 -12.49 21.82
C ARG A 646 10.00 -12.48 20.46
N SER A 647 10.32 -13.45 19.60
CA SER A 647 9.67 -13.62 18.30
C SER A 647 8.14 -13.83 18.43
N LEU A 648 7.68 -14.61 19.42
CA LEU A 648 6.24 -14.82 19.66
C LEU A 648 5.55 -13.56 20.19
N ASP A 649 6.24 -12.79 21.03
CA ASP A 649 5.75 -11.51 21.57
C ASP A 649 5.56 -10.48 20.47
N MET A 650 6.56 -10.34 19.58
CA MET A 650 6.52 -9.41 18.45
C MET A 650 5.36 -9.72 17.51
N MET A 651 4.98 -11.00 17.36
CA MET A 651 3.83 -11.41 16.55
C MET A 651 2.46 -11.03 17.15
N ARG A 652 2.37 -10.64 18.44
CA ARG A 652 1.11 -10.21 19.10
C ARG A 652 -0.08 -11.15 18.86
N GLY A 653 0.15 -12.45 18.97
CA GLY A 653 -0.89 -13.46 18.78
C GLY A 653 -1.24 -13.77 17.31
N ASN A 654 -0.57 -13.17 16.32
CA ASN A 654 -0.66 -13.64 14.94
C ASN A 654 0.09 -14.98 14.80
N ARG A 655 -0.64 -16.09 14.63
CA ARG A 655 -0.10 -17.42 14.31
C ARG A 655 -0.64 -17.92 12.96
N SER A 656 -1.01 -17.00 12.08
CA SER A 656 -1.58 -17.29 10.75
C SER A 656 -0.61 -18.10 9.88
N ALA A 657 -1.14 -18.80 8.89
CA ALA A 657 -0.35 -19.58 7.93
C ALA A 657 -0.04 -18.80 6.64
N THR A 658 -0.78 -17.72 6.35
CA THR A 658 -0.74 -17.03 5.05
C THR A 658 -0.09 -15.65 5.11
N CYS A 659 -0.14 -14.97 6.25
CA CYS A 659 0.50 -13.68 6.46
C CYS A 659 0.81 -13.52 7.95
N VAL A 660 2.02 -13.94 8.35
CA VAL A 660 2.49 -13.75 9.72
C VAL A 660 3.09 -12.36 9.82
N THR A 661 2.43 -11.49 10.57
CA THR A 661 2.92 -10.15 10.87
C THR A 661 3.58 -10.11 12.24
N TYR A 662 4.52 -9.20 12.42
CA TYR A 662 5.12 -8.91 13.72
C TYR A 662 5.48 -7.42 13.82
N PHE A 663 5.57 -6.92 15.05
CA PHE A 663 5.93 -5.54 15.36
C PHE A 663 7.28 -5.50 16.04
N THR A 664 8.17 -4.63 15.55
CA THR A 664 9.39 -4.28 16.28
C THR A 664 9.06 -3.42 17.51
N ALA A 665 10.02 -3.28 18.43
CA ALA A 665 9.93 -2.40 19.59
C ALA A 665 9.66 -0.94 19.21
N ALA A 666 10.14 -0.51 18.03
CA ALA A 666 9.86 0.81 17.46
C ALA A 666 8.42 0.93 16.91
N GLY A 667 7.58 -0.10 17.04
CA GLY A 667 6.21 -0.14 16.54
C GLY A 667 6.09 -0.38 15.04
N LYS A 668 7.18 -0.75 14.37
CA LYS A 668 7.18 -0.99 12.92
C LYS A 668 6.58 -2.34 12.60
N LEU A 669 5.57 -2.35 11.73
CA LEU A 669 4.93 -3.57 11.24
C LEU A 669 5.77 -4.21 10.14
N ARG A 670 6.08 -5.49 10.32
CA ARG A 670 6.76 -6.36 9.34
C ARG A 670 5.95 -7.62 9.12
N HIS A 671 6.26 -8.35 8.05
CA HIS A 671 5.70 -9.68 7.84
C HIS A 671 6.78 -10.66 7.42
N ILE A 672 6.45 -11.94 7.55
CA ILE A 672 7.31 -13.04 7.18
C ILE A 672 6.85 -13.56 5.83
N GLU A 673 7.77 -13.60 4.86
CA GLU A 673 7.48 -14.10 3.54
C GLU A 673 7.16 -15.60 3.58
N HIS A 674 6.11 -16.01 2.85
CA HIS A 674 5.73 -17.40 2.76
C HIS A 674 6.65 -18.12 1.78
N VAL A 675 7.47 -19.04 2.28
CA VAL A 675 8.25 -19.95 1.42
C VAL A 675 7.35 -21.12 1.00
N PRO A 676 7.04 -21.28 -0.29
CA PRO A 676 6.18 -22.37 -0.76
C PRO A 676 6.80 -23.75 -0.45
N ASP A 677 5.97 -24.76 -0.19
CA ASP A 677 6.43 -26.13 0.09
C ASP A 677 6.95 -26.85 -1.18
N ASP A 678 6.73 -26.28 -2.37
CA ASP A 678 7.01 -26.84 -3.70
C ASP A 678 8.29 -26.28 -4.35
N GLY A 679 9.43 -26.52 -3.72
CA GLY A 679 10.74 -26.73 -4.38
C GLY A 679 11.43 -25.57 -5.10
N GLU A 680 10.75 -24.49 -5.47
CA GLU A 680 11.39 -23.25 -5.93
C GLU A 680 11.73 -22.39 -4.71
N VAL A 681 12.99 -22.47 -4.30
CA VAL A 681 13.54 -21.62 -3.24
C VAL A 681 13.67 -20.21 -3.81
N PRO A 682 12.96 -19.20 -3.26
CA PRO A 682 13.21 -17.81 -3.59
C PRO A 682 14.71 -17.51 -3.39
N SER A 683 15.28 -16.61 -4.19
CA SER A 683 16.68 -16.19 -3.97
C SER A 683 16.84 -15.74 -2.52
N GLY A 684 17.74 -16.39 -1.79
CA GLY A 684 18.00 -16.10 -0.39
C GLY A 684 18.49 -14.67 -0.22
N PRO A 685 18.33 -14.07 0.98
CA PRO A 685 18.71 -12.68 1.21
C PRO A 685 20.19 -12.39 0.97
N HIS A 686 21.06 -13.41 0.90
CA HIS A 686 22.52 -13.29 0.76
C HIS A 686 23.06 -13.85 -0.55
N ASP A 687 22.21 -14.28 -1.48
CA ASP A 687 22.65 -14.88 -2.76
C ASP A 687 23.50 -13.90 -3.59
N ASP A 688 23.25 -12.60 -3.41
CA ASP A 688 23.90 -11.51 -4.13
C ASP A 688 25.04 -10.83 -3.33
N ASP A 689 25.35 -11.28 -2.11
CA ASP A 689 26.32 -10.61 -1.22
C ASP A 689 27.69 -10.41 -1.87
N ALA A 690 28.21 -11.43 -2.56
CA ALA A 690 29.51 -11.35 -3.22
C ALA A 690 29.54 -10.25 -4.29
N ARG A 691 28.47 -10.14 -5.08
CA ARG A 691 28.29 -9.12 -6.11
C ARG A 691 28.14 -7.74 -5.46
N ASP A 692 27.34 -7.63 -4.41
CA ASP A 692 27.05 -6.36 -3.76
C ASP A 692 28.27 -5.82 -3.00
N LEU A 693 29.03 -6.68 -2.32
CA LEU A 693 30.33 -6.34 -1.70
C LEU A 693 31.38 -5.95 -2.75
N ALA A 694 31.35 -6.55 -3.95
CA ALA A 694 32.18 -6.11 -5.06
C ALA A 694 31.77 -4.70 -5.54
N GLN A 695 30.47 -4.42 -5.67
CA GLN A 695 29.96 -3.09 -6.01
C GLN A 695 30.33 -2.05 -4.94
N ALA A 696 30.23 -2.39 -3.67
CA ALA A 696 30.64 -1.56 -2.54
C ALA A 696 32.12 -1.15 -2.63
N GLU A 697 33.03 -2.10 -2.93
CA GLU A 697 34.44 -1.78 -3.19
C GLU A 697 34.58 -0.79 -4.36
N GLN A 698 33.85 -0.99 -5.46
CA GLN A 698 33.90 -0.07 -6.60
C GLN A 698 33.40 1.33 -6.25
N MET A 699 32.40 1.46 -5.37
CA MET A 699 31.92 2.76 -4.90
C MET A 699 33.01 3.51 -4.11
N ILE A 700 33.77 2.79 -3.27
CA ILE A 700 34.93 3.35 -2.56
C ILE A 700 36.00 3.80 -3.55
N LEU A 701 36.40 2.93 -4.49
CA LEU A 701 37.46 3.22 -5.45
C LEU A 701 37.15 4.45 -6.31
N ARG A 702 35.91 4.56 -6.81
CA ARG A 702 35.44 5.73 -7.56
C ARG A 702 35.44 6.99 -6.72
N ALA A 703 35.03 6.92 -5.45
CA ALA A 703 34.99 8.08 -4.56
C ALA A 703 36.38 8.67 -4.27
N VAL A 704 37.42 7.83 -4.27
CA VAL A 704 38.82 8.27 -4.07
C VAL A 704 39.59 8.50 -5.37
N GLY A 705 38.95 8.32 -6.54
CA GLY A 705 39.58 8.56 -7.85
C GLY A 705 40.53 7.46 -8.33
N LEU A 706 40.39 6.24 -7.82
CA LEU A 706 41.14 5.08 -8.29
C LEU A 706 40.40 4.35 -9.43
N PRO A 707 41.12 3.71 -10.37
CA PRO A 707 40.49 2.93 -11.42
C PRO A 707 39.67 1.78 -10.82
N ALA A 708 38.41 1.72 -11.22
CA ALA A 708 37.56 0.58 -11.00
C ALA A 708 38.12 -0.62 -11.79
N ALA A 709 38.13 -1.82 -11.19
CA ALA A 709 38.44 -3.02 -11.96
C ALA A 709 37.29 -3.31 -12.92
N ASP A 710 37.60 -3.70 -14.16
CA ASP A 710 36.59 -4.20 -15.10
C ASP A 710 35.98 -5.48 -14.52
N LEU A 711 34.71 -5.39 -14.17
CA LEU A 711 33.88 -6.55 -13.88
C LEU A 711 33.51 -7.16 -15.24
N SER A 712 34.44 -7.84 -15.91
CA SER A 712 34.01 -8.83 -16.91
C SER A 712 33.14 -9.83 -16.15
N PRO A 713 31.89 -10.07 -16.59
CA PRO A 713 31.02 -11.02 -15.90
C PRO A 713 31.68 -12.40 -16.00
N ALA A 714 32.31 -12.84 -14.91
CA ALA A 714 32.61 -14.23 -14.71
C ALA A 714 31.26 -14.94 -14.75
N SER A 715 31.00 -15.67 -15.83
CA SER A 715 29.91 -16.63 -16.05
C SER A 715 28.80 -16.52 -15.01
N GLU A 716 27.71 -15.83 -15.35
CA GLU A 716 26.45 -15.96 -14.61
C GLU A 716 26.24 -17.46 -14.29
N PRO A 717 26.15 -17.87 -13.01
CA PRO A 717 25.58 -19.17 -12.72
C PRO A 717 24.14 -19.07 -13.21
N SER A 718 23.86 -19.78 -14.30
CA SER A 718 22.58 -19.93 -14.98
C SER A 718 21.40 -19.31 -14.20
N ARG A 719 21.03 -18.07 -14.54
CA ARG A 719 19.66 -17.63 -14.28
C ARG A 719 18.75 -18.64 -14.95
N ARG A 720 17.92 -19.34 -14.17
CA ARG A 720 16.71 -19.93 -14.71
C ARG A 720 15.95 -18.80 -15.39
N LYS A 721 15.74 -18.95 -16.70
CA LYS A 721 15.13 -17.98 -17.61
C LYS A 721 13.93 -17.29 -16.96
N THR A 722 14.09 -16.02 -16.64
CA THR A 722 13.02 -15.04 -16.61
C THR A 722 13.38 -14.04 -17.69
N THR A 723 12.74 -14.20 -18.84
CA THR A 723 13.10 -13.58 -20.12
C THR A 723 12.94 -12.06 -20.11
N ASP A 724 14.07 -11.41 -20.44
CA ASP A 724 14.31 -10.23 -21.27
C ASP A 724 13.79 -8.83 -20.89
N ILE A 725 14.77 -7.96 -20.66
CA ILE A 725 14.75 -6.49 -20.69
C ILE A 725 15.52 -6.06 -21.95
N GLU A 726 15.20 -4.85 -22.47
CA GLU A 726 15.92 -3.99 -23.45
C GLU A 726 15.26 -3.97 -24.85
N ALA A 727 14.95 -2.83 -25.49
CA ALA A 727 15.79 -1.63 -25.68
C ALA A 727 15.05 -0.37 -26.26
N LEU A 728 15.51 0.83 -25.85
CA LEU A 728 15.76 2.09 -26.61
C LEU A 728 14.58 2.84 -27.31
N ARG A 729 14.14 4.06 -26.91
CA ARG A 729 14.70 5.46 -26.97
C ARG A 729 14.13 6.36 -28.13
N PHE A 730 13.79 7.61 -27.76
CA PHE A 730 13.69 8.92 -28.52
C PHE A 730 12.30 9.56 -28.85
N CYS A 731 12.08 10.78 -28.27
CA CYS A 731 11.41 12.05 -28.69
C CYS A 731 10.32 12.15 -29.81
N PRO A 732 9.52 13.26 -29.93
CA PRO A 732 9.00 14.27 -28.98
C PRO A 732 7.46 14.54 -29.18
N PRO A 733 6.88 15.72 -28.87
CA PRO A 733 5.65 15.87 -28.08
C PRO A 733 4.34 15.89 -28.91
N ILE A 734 3.17 15.84 -28.24
CA ILE A 734 2.02 16.77 -28.40
C ILE A 734 0.80 16.24 -27.61
N SER A 735 0.03 17.21 -27.15
CA SER A 735 -0.90 17.32 -26.04
C SER A 735 -2.33 16.73 -26.16
N ARG A 736 -2.94 16.48 -24.97
CA ARG A 736 -4.37 16.70 -24.57
C ARG A 736 -5.44 15.68 -25.02
N PRO A 737 -6.67 15.60 -24.43
CA PRO A 737 -7.37 16.48 -23.45
C PRO A 737 -8.06 15.81 -22.22
N VAL A 738 -8.58 16.64 -21.30
CA VAL A 738 -9.32 16.30 -20.04
C VAL A 738 -10.81 16.71 -20.11
N LYS A 739 -11.73 15.93 -19.52
CA LYS A 739 -13.14 16.30 -19.19
C LYS A 739 -13.40 16.12 -17.68
N SER A 740 -14.37 16.75 -16.99
CA SER A 740 -14.79 18.15 -16.77
C SER A 740 -16.10 18.09 -15.96
N GLY A 741 -16.09 18.45 -14.67
CA GLY A 741 -17.27 18.68 -13.82
C GLY A 741 -16.88 18.89 -12.36
N LEU A 742 -17.17 20.08 -11.80
CA LEU A 742 -16.92 20.43 -10.37
C LEU A 742 -18.02 19.83 -9.48
N ARG A 743 -17.67 19.28 -8.32
CA ARG A 743 -18.58 18.44 -7.50
C ARG A 743 -19.14 19.12 -6.24
N ALA A 744 -18.38 20.02 -5.61
CA ALA A 744 -18.70 20.62 -4.30
C ALA A 744 -18.81 22.15 -4.31
N ILE A 745 -18.24 22.82 -5.31
CA ILE A 745 -18.31 24.29 -5.45
C ILE A 745 -19.50 24.68 -6.32
N ASN A 746 -20.43 25.45 -5.76
CA ASN A 746 -21.56 25.98 -6.53
C ASN A 746 -21.13 27.16 -7.44
N PRO A 747 -21.94 27.54 -8.44
CA PRO A 747 -21.56 28.61 -9.37
C PRO A 747 -21.25 29.97 -8.72
N GLY A 748 -21.93 30.33 -7.62
CA GLY A 748 -21.68 31.58 -6.90
C GLY A 748 -20.36 31.54 -6.11
N GLU A 749 -20.07 30.40 -5.47
CA GLU A 749 -18.80 30.13 -4.79
C GLU A 749 -17.62 30.11 -5.77
N LEU A 750 -17.82 29.52 -6.96
CA LEU A 750 -16.82 29.51 -8.03
C LEU A 750 -16.56 30.92 -8.56
N ALA A 751 -17.62 31.72 -8.78
CA ALA A 751 -17.50 33.11 -9.19
C ALA A 751 -16.75 33.93 -8.14
N GLN A 752 -17.07 33.74 -6.85
CA GLN A 752 -16.38 34.39 -5.74
C GLN A 752 -14.88 34.09 -5.75
N PHE A 753 -14.49 32.82 -5.95
CA PHE A 753 -13.08 32.45 -6.02
C PHE A 753 -12.39 33.04 -7.26
N LEU A 754 -13.05 33.00 -8.42
CA LEU A 754 -12.50 33.51 -9.68
C LEU A 754 -12.34 35.05 -9.69
N GLU A 755 -13.20 35.77 -8.98
CA GLU A 755 -13.21 37.24 -8.93
C GLU A 755 -12.38 37.80 -7.78
N ARG A 756 -12.51 37.21 -6.58
CA ARG A 756 -11.93 37.75 -5.34
C ARG A 756 -10.82 36.88 -4.76
N GLY A 757 -10.53 35.73 -5.36
CA GLY A 757 -9.43 34.84 -4.96
C GLY A 757 -9.71 34.03 -3.69
N PHE A 758 -10.94 33.97 -3.19
CA PHE A 758 -11.32 33.11 -2.07
C PHE A 758 -12.77 32.62 -2.18
N VAL A 759 -13.08 31.54 -1.46
CA VAL A 759 -14.44 31.02 -1.29
C VAL A 759 -14.71 30.76 0.19
N HIS A 760 -15.91 31.12 0.65
CA HIS A 760 -16.38 30.88 2.02
C HIS A 760 -17.36 29.70 2.05
N LEU A 761 -16.87 28.56 2.53
CA LEU A 761 -17.66 27.33 2.67
C LEU A 761 -18.28 27.28 4.07
N ARG A 762 -19.60 27.18 4.12
CA ARG A 762 -20.32 27.15 5.40
C ARG A 762 -20.48 25.75 5.97
N GLY A 763 -20.30 25.61 7.28
CA GLY A 763 -20.60 24.37 8.02
C GLY A 763 -19.84 23.13 7.52
N CYS A 764 -18.54 23.26 7.28
CA CYS A 764 -17.68 22.15 6.86
C CYS A 764 -17.39 21.15 7.97
N PHE A 765 -17.45 21.57 9.24
CA PHE A 765 -17.36 20.70 10.42
C PHE A 765 -18.32 21.19 11.52
N SER A 766 -18.64 20.34 12.49
CA SER A 766 -19.68 20.63 13.48
C SER A 766 -19.18 21.55 14.61
N ARG A 767 -20.09 22.39 15.13
CA ARG A 767 -19.82 23.23 16.30
C ARG A 767 -19.43 22.43 17.54
N GLN A 768 -20.00 21.23 17.71
CA GLN A 768 -19.66 20.35 18.81
C GLN A 768 -18.17 19.98 18.79
N VAL A 769 -17.68 19.48 17.65
CA VAL A 769 -16.27 19.09 17.50
C VAL A 769 -15.34 20.29 17.67
N ALA A 770 -15.73 21.45 17.14
CA ALA A 770 -14.96 22.67 17.31
C ALA A 770 -14.83 23.11 18.78
N ASN A 771 -15.94 23.05 19.53
CA ASN A 771 -15.94 23.37 20.96
C ASN A 771 -15.06 22.41 21.75
N GLU A 772 -15.09 21.11 21.44
CA GLU A 772 -14.22 20.12 22.08
C GLU A 772 -12.73 20.48 21.90
N TRP A 773 -12.34 20.90 20.70
CA TRP A 773 -10.95 21.29 20.41
C TRP A 773 -10.55 22.58 21.14
N VAL A 774 -11.44 23.56 21.16
CA VAL A 774 -11.21 24.85 21.82
C VAL A 774 -11.15 24.70 23.34
N GLU A 775 -12.03 23.91 23.94
CA GLU A 775 -12.02 23.63 25.38
C GLU A 775 -10.73 22.90 25.79
N ASP A 776 -10.31 21.92 24.99
CA ASP A 776 -9.07 21.19 25.22
C ASP A 776 -7.84 22.09 25.13
N ALA A 777 -7.76 22.90 24.06
CA ALA A 777 -6.69 23.89 23.90
C ALA A 777 -6.69 24.93 25.03
N GLY A 778 -7.87 25.40 25.45
CA GLY A 778 -8.03 26.33 26.57
C GLY A 778 -7.53 25.75 27.90
N ARG A 779 -7.82 24.47 28.18
CA ARG A 779 -7.28 23.77 29.37
C ARG A 779 -5.75 23.67 29.31
N ARG A 780 -5.19 23.35 28.14
CA ARG A 780 -3.75 23.19 27.96
C ARG A 780 -2.98 24.51 28.06
N LEU A 781 -3.55 25.61 27.56
CA LEU A 781 -2.98 26.95 27.75
C LEU A 781 -2.81 27.32 29.23
N VAL A 782 -3.68 26.82 30.11
CA VAL A 782 -3.59 27.04 31.56
C VAL A 782 -2.63 26.04 32.21
N ALA A 783 -2.70 24.77 31.84
CA ALA A 783 -1.98 23.69 32.51
C ALA A 783 -0.50 23.57 32.09
N GLU A 784 -0.17 23.84 30.83
CA GLU A 784 1.16 23.62 30.24
C GLU A 784 1.50 24.64 29.12
N PRO A 785 1.43 25.96 29.39
CA PRO A 785 1.67 26.99 28.39
C PRO A 785 3.05 26.91 27.72
N GLU A 786 4.07 26.44 28.43
CA GLU A 786 5.43 26.27 27.91
C GLU A 786 5.55 25.21 26.81
N ARG A 787 4.59 24.29 26.74
CA ARG A 787 4.57 23.22 25.72
C ARG A 787 3.68 23.54 24.53
N CYS A 788 2.70 24.41 24.71
CA CYS A 788 1.68 24.66 23.70
C CYS A 788 1.70 26.10 23.16
N VAL A 789 2.56 27.00 23.65
CA VAL A 789 2.69 28.36 23.11
C VAL A 789 4.03 28.53 22.41
N LYS A 790 3.99 28.88 21.12
CA LYS A 790 5.20 29.15 20.33
C LYS A 790 5.94 30.37 20.90
N GLY A 791 7.18 30.19 21.36
CA GLY A 791 8.01 31.26 21.89
C GLY A 791 7.67 31.71 23.32
N TYR A 792 7.12 30.82 24.14
CA TYR A 792 6.73 31.11 25.53
C TYR A 792 7.88 31.65 26.39
N ASP A 793 7.66 32.78 27.06
CA ASP A 793 8.66 33.50 27.87
C ASP A 793 8.38 33.46 29.39
N GLY A 794 7.39 32.68 29.83
CA GLY A 794 7.01 32.53 31.23
C GLY A 794 6.16 33.66 31.82
N ARG A 795 6.09 34.83 31.18
CA ARG A 795 5.32 36.01 31.65
C ARG A 795 4.03 36.22 30.87
N SER A 796 4.01 35.79 29.61
CA SER A 796 2.94 36.03 28.64
C SER A 796 1.55 35.54 29.06
N LEU A 797 1.43 34.49 29.88
CA LEU A 797 0.14 33.94 30.35
C LEU A 797 0.05 33.80 31.87
N ALA A 798 0.86 34.55 32.62
CA ALA A 798 0.83 34.51 34.08
C ALA A 798 -0.53 34.98 34.62
N GLY A 799 -1.26 34.11 35.32
CA GLY A 799 -2.60 34.40 35.85
C GLY A 799 -3.73 34.39 34.80
N PHE A 800 -3.46 33.86 33.61
CA PHE A 800 -4.43 33.78 32.51
C PHE A 800 -5.65 32.90 32.85
N SER A 801 -6.85 33.40 32.52
CA SER A 801 -8.10 32.66 32.53
C SER A 801 -8.84 32.82 31.20
N PRO A 802 -9.16 31.71 30.49
CA PRO A 802 -9.94 31.77 29.25
C PRO A 802 -11.32 32.40 29.38
N SER A 803 -11.90 32.39 30.59
CA SER A 803 -13.25 32.89 30.86
C SER A 803 -13.30 34.33 31.40
N ASP A 804 -12.15 34.93 31.72
CA ASP A 804 -12.07 36.29 32.25
C ASP A 804 -11.20 37.20 31.34
N PRO A 805 -11.83 38.05 30.51
CA PRO A 805 -11.13 39.01 29.65
C PRO A 805 -10.16 39.95 30.39
N ALA A 806 -10.35 40.21 31.69
CA ALA A 806 -9.45 41.07 32.46
C ALA A 806 -8.07 40.45 32.67
N THR A 807 -7.95 39.12 32.50
CA THR A 807 -6.69 38.37 32.65
C THR A 807 -5.89 38.28 31.34
N TRP A 808 -6.45 38.72 30.22
CA TRP A 808 -5.79 38.62 28.91
C TRP A 808 -4.77 39.75 28.74
N THR A 809 -3.49 39.41 28.87
CA THR A 809 -2.36 40.35 28.80
C THR A 809 -1.75 40.46 27.39
N LEU A 810 -2.10 39.53 26.50
CA LEU A 810 -1.64 39.46 25.11
C LEU A 810 -2.79 39.76 24.14
N GLU A 811 -2.46 40.26 22.94
CA GLU A 811 -3.43 40.45 21.85
C GLU A 811 -3.56 39.19 20.99
N ARG A 812 -2.47 38.44 20.80
CA ARG A 812 -2.45 37.23 19.95
C ARG A 812 -1.36 36.27 20.38
N LEU A 813 -1.59 34.97 20.22
CA LEU A 813 -0.55 33.93 20.31
C LEU A 813 -0.73 32.84 19.25
N THR A 814 0.32 32.07 19.01
CA THR A 814 0.29 30.84 18.21
C THR A 814 0.32 29.64 19.15
N TYR A 815 -0.79 28.91 19.18
CA TYR A 815 -0.94 27.66 19.92
C TYR A 815 -0.46 26.49 19.05
N LEU A 816 0.38 25.64 19.63
CA LEU A 816 0.93 24.43 19.03
C LEU A 816 0.10 23.23 19.46
N GLY A 817 -0.66 22.73 18.49
CA GLY A 817 -1.54 21.58 18.61
C GLY A 817 -0.79 20.25 18.65
N GLN A 818 -1.52 19.18 18.95
CA GLN A 818 -1.02 17.79 18.90
C GLN A 818 -1.95 16.86 18.11
N ARG A 819 -3.18 17.32 17.84
CA ARG A 819 -4.21 16.57 17.13
C ARG A 819 -3.89 16.57 15.65
N ARG A 820 -4.06 15.42 14.99
CA ARG A 820 -3.87 15.24 13.54
C ARG A 820 -5.10 14.54 12.98
N VAL A 821 -5.80 15.18 12.05
CA VAL A 821 -7.01 14.63 11.42
C VAL A 821 -6.90 14.66 9.91
N ARG A 822 -7.53 13.69 9.24
CA ARG A 822 -7.65 13.72 7.79
C ARG A 822 -8.69 14.75 7.35
N ILE A 823 -8.38 15.52 6.32
CA ILE A 823 -9.24 16.63 5.86
C ILE A 823 -10.58 16.11 5.32
N ASP A 824 -10.54 15.00 4.57
CA ASP A 824 -11.71 14.39 3.94
C ASP A 824 -12.69 13.77 4.94
N GLU A 825 -12.20 13.34 6.11
CA GLU A 825 -13.03 12.83 7.19
C GLU A 825 -13.52 13.96 8.11
N PHE A 826 -12.66 14.93 8.44
CA PHE A 826 -12.97 16.02 9.36
C PHE A 826 -13.87 17.09 8.73
N ALA A 827 -13.60 17.46 7.48
CA ALA A 827 -14.31 18.49 6.74
C ALA A 827 -14.55 18.06 5.28
N PRO A 828 -15.42 17.06 5.03
CA PRO A 828 -15.61 16.45 3.71
C PRO A 828 -15.92 17.48 2.60
N ARG A 829 -16.82 18.43 2.90
CA ARG A 829 -17.16 19.51 1.95
C ARG A 829 -15.96 20.40 1.62
N ALA A 830 -15.11 20.70 2.60
CA ALA A 830 -13.91 21.50 2.36
C ALA A 830 -12.92 20.72 1.49
N TRP A 831 -12.75 19.41 1.74
CA TRP A 831 -11.89 18.56 0.94
C TRP A 831 -12.29 18.49 -0.53
N GLU A 832 -13.57 18.28 -0.81
CA GLU A 832 -14.07 18.25 -2.19
C GLU A 832 -13.90 19.60 -2.89
N ALA A 833 -14.15 20.71 -2.19
CA ALA A 833 -13.91 22.04 -2.72
C ALA A 833 -12.43 22.32 -3.01
N ILE A 834 -11.51 21.85 -2.17
CA ILE A 834 -10.06 21.91 -2.43
C ILE A 834 -9.74 21.14 -3.72
N CYS A 835 -10.29 19.94 -3.90
CA CYS A 835 -10.12 19.14 -5.12
C CYS A 835 -10.66 19.84 -6.37
N ASP A 836 -11.85 20.46 -6.26
CA ASP A 836 -12.47 21.24 -7.34
C ASP A 836 -11.59 22.43 -7.76
N LEU A 837 -11.05 23.19 -6.79
CA LEU A 837 -10.23 24.38 -7.06
C LEU A 837 -8.88 24.03 -7.69
N LEU A 838 -8.29 22.91 -7.26
CA LEU A 838 -6.95 22.49 -7.68
C LEU A 838 -6.96 21.53 -8.88
N GLY A 839 -8.12 21.05 -9.29
CA GLY A 839 -8.28 20.22 -10.48
C GLY A 839 -7.99 18.74 -10.24
N GLY A 840 -8.27 18.25 -9.04
CA GLY A 840 -8.17 16.83 -8.69
C GLY A 840 -7.42 16.56 -7.37
N ALA A 841 -7.82 15.49 -6.69
CA ALA A 841 -7.18 15.06 -5.44
C ALA A 841 -5.71 14.63 -5.62
N ASP A 842 -5.38 14.18 -6.83
CA ASP A 842 -4.05 13.77 -7.27
C ASP A 842 -3.06 14.94 -7.37
N ARG A 843 -3.54 16.19 -7.37
CA ARG A 843 -2.69 17.39 -7.40
C ARG A 843 -2.32 17.93 -6.02
N ILE A 844 -2.95 17.41 -4.97
CA ILE A 844 -2.81 17.90 -3.61
C ILE A 844 -1.85 16.98 -2.87
N ALA A 845 -0.89 17.49 -2.10
CA ALA A 845 -0.01 16.69 -1.23
C ALA A 845 -0.53 16.64 0.21
N THR A 846 -1.08 17.75 0.72
CA THR A 846 -1.62 17.82 2.07
C THR A 846 -2.84 16.89 2.24
N ARG A 847 -2.81 16.02 3.26
CA ARG A 847 -3.93 15.13 3.63
C ARG A 847 -4.41 15.28 5.07
N ILE A 848 -3.61 15.95 5.90
CA ILE A 848 -3.81 16.03 7.35
C ILE A 848 -3.84 17.50 7.77
N TRP A 849 -4.81 17.86 8.61
CA TRP A 849 -4.83 19.11 9.37
C TRP A 849 -4.46 18.85 10.83
N THR A 850 -3.88 19.87 11.45
CA THR A 850 -3.55 19.92 12.87
C THR A 850 -4.45 20.92 13.59
N ASP A 851 -4.50 20.85 14.92
CA ASP A 851 -5.16 21.85 15.77
C ASP A 851 -4.22 23.00 16.17
N ASP A 852 -3.32 23.40 15.27
CA ASP A 852 -2.51 24.60 15.46
C ASP A 852 -3.39 25.85 15.31
N PHE A 853 -3.51 26.64 16.37
CA PHE A 853 -4.41 27.79 16.40
C PHE A 853 -3.66 29.12 16.42
N VAL A 854 -4.17 30.06 15.66
CA VAL A 854 -3.90 31.49 15.81
C VAL A 854 -4.96 32.08 16.74
N VAL A 855 -4.62 32.17 18.02
CA VAL A 855 -5.52 32.64 19.08
C VAL A 855 -5.43 34.16 19.17
N ASN A 856 -6.54 34.86 18.99
CA ASN A 856 -6.62 36.31 19.08
C ASN A 856 -7.51 36.69 20.27
N PHE A 857 -6.92 37.31 21.28
CA PHE A 857 -7.59 37.68 22.51
C PHE A 857 -8.29 39.03 22.34
N GLY A 858 -9.45 39.17 22.96
CA GLY A 858 -10.16 40.44 23.02
C GLY A 858 -9.34 41.51 23.75
N VAL A 859 -9.46 42.77 23.33
CA VAL A 859 -8.90 43.92 24.06
C VAL A 859 -10.00 44.72 24.76
N THR A 860 -9.67 45.38 25.86
CA THR A 860 -10.61 46.28 26.55
C THR A 860 -11.01 47.45 25.63
N PRO A 861 -12.23 48.01 25.77
CA PRO A 861 -12.68 49.13 24.93
C PRO A 861 -11.72 50.33 24.91
N ALA A 862 -11.07 50.63 26.04
CA ALA A 862 -10.07 51.70 26.14
C ALA A 862 -8.81 51.41 25.31
N ARG A 863 -8.33 50.16 25.31
CA ARG A 863 -7.19 49.72 24.49
C ARG A 863 -7.57 49.58 23.02
N ALA A 864 -8.78 49.09 22.73
CA ALA A 864 -9.35 49.03 21.39
C ALA A 864 -9.42 50.40 20.71
N ALA A 865 -9.70 51.46 21.47
CA ALA A 865 -9.74 52.84 20.97
C ALA A 865 -8.35 53.44 20.73
N ALA A 866 -7.31 52.94 21.41
CA ALA A 866 -5.93 53.39 21.26
C ALA A 866 -5.17 52.67 20.13
N LEU A 867 -5.63 51.47 19.75
CA LEU A 867 -5.06 50.68 18.66
C LEU A 867 -5.62 51.15 17.31
N ARG A 868 -4.75 51.57 16.40
CA ARG A 868 -5.12 51.81 15.00
C ARG A 868 -5.43 50.46 14.34
N GLU A 869 -6.54 50.36 13.63
CA GLU A 869 -6.75 49.20 12.76
C GLU A 869 -5.65 49.17 11.69
N PRO A 870 -5.13 47.98 11.34
CA PRO A 870 -4.46 47.83 10.07
C PRO A 870 -5.52 48.09 8.99
N GLY A 871 -5.56 49.32 8.50
CA GLY A 871 -6.40 49.72 7.38
C GLY A 871 -5.84 49.15 6.08
N ARG A 872 -5.71 50.01 5.07
CA ARG A 872 -5.21 49.57 3.76
C ARG A 872 -3.79 49.00 3.87
N PRO A 873 -3.34 48.15 2.94
CA PRO A 873 -1.98 47.61 2.93
C PRO A 873 -0.87 48.67 3.06
N SER A 874 -1.10 49.88 2.54
CA SER A 874 -0.20 51.03 2.70
C SER A 874 -0.02 51.55 4.13
N GLU A 875 -0.96 51.23 5.03
CA GLU A 875 -1.07 51.82 6.37
C GLU A 875 -0.55 50.87 7.46
N SER A 876 -0.22 49.62 7.11
CA SER A 876 0.27 48.63 8.06
C SER A 876 1.29 47.66 7.46
N PRO A 877 2.44 47.44 8.11
CA PRO A 877 3.41 46.42 7.69
C PRO A 877 2.95 44.98 8.00
N ASN A 878 1.76 44.78 8.58
CA ASN A 878 1.21 43.47 8.97
C ASN A 878 0.68 42.63 7.78
N TRP A 879 0.62 43.22 6.58
CA TRP A 879 0.18 42.55 5.37
C TRP A 879 1.27 41.65 4.81
N HIS A 880 0.97 40.36 4.66
CA HIS A 880 1.92 39.34 4.22
C HIS A 880 1.25 38.22 3.42
N ILE A 881 2.08 37.33 2.87
CA ILE A 881 1.72 36.01 2.35
C ILE A 881 2.43 34.95 3.22
N ASP A 882 1.90 33.73 3.31
CA ASP A 882 2.38 32.72 4.28
C ASP A 882 3.69 32.01 3.91
N ASP A 883 4.17 32.13 2.66
CA ASP A 883 5.40 31.46 2.17
C ASP A 883 6.23 32.41 1.27
N PRO A 884 6.67 33.56 1.81
CA PRO A 884 7.47 34.52 1.05
C PRO A 884 8.88 33.96 0.85
N ARG A 885 9.33 33.90 -0.40
CA ARG A 885 10.68 33.45 -0.77
C ARG A 885 11.38 34.45 -1.68
N GLU A 886 12.71 34.50 -1.56
CA GLU A 886 13.56 35.12 -2.58
C GLU A 886 13.51 34.26 -3.84
N GLY A 887 13.39 34.88 -5.02
CA GLY A 887 13.38 34.11 -6.27
C GLY A 887 12.02 33.47 -6.60
N MET A 888 10.92 33.91 -5.98
CA MET A 888 9.62 33.25 -6.11
C MET A 888 9.03 33.43 -7.52
N ARG A 889 8.62 32.32 -8.16
CA ARG A 889 8.00 32.34 -9.48
C ARG A 889 6.53 31.90 -9.44
N VAL A 890 5.72 32.51 -10.31
CA VAL A 890 4.26 32.24 -10.39
C VAL A 890 3.92 30.81 -10.83
N ASP A 891 4.82 30.16 -11.56
CA ASP A 891 4.71 28.76 -12.02
C ASP A 891 5.34 27.75 -11.05
N GLN A 892 5.95 28.20 -9.93
CA GLN A 892 6.63 27.37 -8.93
C GLN A 892 6.11 27.61 -7.51
N LEU A 893 4.81 27.88 -7.39
CA LEU A 893 4.15 27.99 -6.08
C LEU A 893 4.16 26.63 -5.37
N ARG A 894 4.57 26.62 -4.11
CA ARG A 894 4.60 25.42 -3.26
C ARG A 894 3.20 25.07 -2.76
N HIS A 895 2.44 26.10 -2.38
CA HIS A 895 1.09 25.97 -1.87
C HIS A 895 0.07 26.18 -2.98
N GLY A 896 -0.94 25.33 -3.00
CA GLY A 896 -2.09 25.41 -3.91
C GLY A 896 -3.21 26.26 -3.36
N LEU A 897 -3.41 26.27 -2.04
CA LEU A 897 -4.41 27.09 -1.33
C LEU A 897 -3.92 27.40 0.09
N ILE A 898 -4.36 28.54 0.62
CA ILE A 898 -4.30 28.87 2.06
C ILE A 898 -5.71 28.63 2.63
N VAL A 899 -5.82 28.13 3.85
CA VAL A 899 -7.11 27.73 4.44
C VAL A 899 -7.29 28.35 5.81
N LEU A 900 -8.44 29.00 6.06
CA LEU A 900 -8.84 29.40 7.42
C LEU A 900 -10.00 28.52 7.89
N CYS A 901 -9.82 27.84 9.00
CA CYS A 901 -10.88 27.07 9.67
C CYS A 901 -11.37 27.84 10.90
N LEU A 902 -12.67 28.13 10.97
CA LEU A 902 -13.25 28.93 12.06
C LEU A 902 -13.69 28.02 13.22
N PHE A 903 -12.97 28.09 14.33
CA PHE A 903 -13.29 27.36 15.58
C PHE A 903 -14.04 28.22 16.60
N SER A 904 -14.29 29.49 16.28
CA SER A 904 -15.09 30.43 17.06
C SER A 904 -15.96 31.26 16.12
N ASP A 905 -17.08 31.78 16.63
CA ASP A 905 -17.88 32.74 15.86
C ASP A 905 -17.13 34.07 15.75
N ILE A 906 -17.02 34.58 14.53
CA ILE A 906 -16.33 35.84 14.23
C ILE A 906 -17.34 36.81 13.65
N ALA A 907 -17.77 37.78 14.47
CA ALA A 907 -18.54 38.93 14.00
C ALA A 907 -17.60 39.97 13.36
N PRO A 908 -18.11 40.90 12.54
CA PRO A 908 -17.33 42.04 12.06
C PRO A 908 -16.69 42.81 13.23
N GLY A 909 -15.40 43.12 13.13
CA GLY A 909 -14.60 43.70 14.24
C GLY A 909 -14.24 42.71 15.36
N GLY A 910 -14.62 41.43 15.23
CA GLY A 910 -14.30 40.33 16.14
C GLY A 910 -12.92 39.73 15.94
N GLY A 911 -12.01 40.45 15.26
CA GLY A 911 -10.65 40.01 14.99
C GLY A 911 -10.54 39.11 13.77
N GLY A 912 -11.39 39.26 12.75
CA GLY A 912 -11.31 38.48 11.51
C GLY A 912 -10.03 38.78 10.72
N THR A 913 -9.49 37.79 10.00
CA THR A 913 -8.36 38.04 9.09
C THR A 913 -8.81 38.93 7.93
N LEU A 914 -8.07 40.01 7.62
CA LEU A 914 -8.32 40.84 6.44
C LEU A 914 -7.67 40.20 5.22
N LEU A 915 -8.40 40.18 4.10
CA LEU A 915 -7.94 39.68 2.80
C LEU A 915 -7.92 40.84 1.81
N ALA A 916 -6.85 40.97 1.03
CA ALA A 916 -6.78 41.92 -0.07
C ALA A 916 -7.14 41.18 -1.37
N CYS A 917 -8.41 41.25 -1.80
CA CYS A 917 -8.94 40.42 -2.89
C CYS A 917 -8.27 40.67 -4.25
N GLU A 918 -7.62 41.82 -4.42
CA GLU A 918 -6.86 42.18 -5.62
C GLU A 918 -5.43 41.60 -5.63
N SER A 919 -4.94 41.07 -4.50
CA SER A 919 -3.55 40.67 -4.36
C SER A 919 -3.13 39.50 -5.25
N PRO A 920 -3.95 38.44 -5.49
CA PRO A 920 -3.52 37.34 -6.32
C PRO A 920 -3.11 37.78 -7.73
N GLY A 921 -3.89 38.68 -8.32
CA GLY A 921 -3.62 39.21 -9.66
C GLY A 921 -2.48 40.22 -9.69
N LYS A 922 -2.38 41.11 -8.70
CA LYS A 922 -1.28 42.09 -8.59
C LYS A 922 0.07 41.40 -8.37
N ILE A 923 0.13 40.43 -7.47
CA ILE A 923 1.35 39.68 -7.17
C ILE A 923 1.74 38.78 -8.35
N ALA A 924 0.80 38.08 -8.99
CA ALA A 924 1.09 37.25 -10.15
C ALA A 924 1.73 38.03 -11.31
N ARG A 925 1.20 39.22 -11.63
CA ARG A 925 1.74 40.12 -12.67
C ARG A 925 3.15 40.61 -12.33
N MET A 926 3.36 41.05 -11.08
CA MET A 926 4.68 41.45 -10.63
C MET A 926 5.71 40.31 -10.75
N LEU A 927 5.36 39.09 -10.31
CA LEU A 927 6.24 37.93 -10.42
C LEU A 927 6.56 37.57 -11.88
N ALA A 928 5.61 37.78 -12.80
CA ALA A 928 5.81 37.55 -14.22
C ALA A 928 6.74 38.60 -14.86
N ARG A 929 6.59 39.90 -14.53
CA ARG A 929 7.47 40.98 -15.01
C ARG A 929 8.92 40.78 -14.60
N GLU A 930 9.13 40.44 -13.33
CA GLU A 930 10.46 40.37 -12.72
C GLU A 930 11.13 38.98 -12.93
N GLY A 931 10.52 38.08 -13.71
CA GLY A 931 11.07 36.74 -13.98
C GLY A 931 11.22 35.84 -12.74
N GLY A 932 10.61 36.24 -11.63
CA GLY A 932 10.76 35.64 -10.31
C GLY A 932 11.87 36.21 -9.44
N GLU A 933 12.60 37.25 -9.83
CA GLU A 933 13.68 37.85 -9.02
C GLU A 933 13.18 38.73 -7.85
N VAL A 934 11.91 38.59 -7.46
CA VAL A 934 11.31 39.38 -6.38
C VAL A 934 11.75 38.86 -5.01
N ASP A 935 12.24 39.77 -4.17
CA ASP A 935 12.62 39.51 -2.77
C ASP A 935 11.50 39.99 -1.83
N PHE A 936 10.68 39.04 -1.35
CA PHE A 936 9.67 39.31 -0.32
C PHE A 936 10.21 39.26 1.12
N VAL A 937 11.48 38.89 1.29
CA VAL A 937 12.10 38.62 2.60
C VAL A 937 12.80 39.87 3.14
N ARG A 938 13.25 40.79 2.27
CA ARG A 938 13.87 42.08 2.66
C ARG A 938 13.00 43.27 2.26
N PRO A 939 12.84 44.30 3.11
CA PRO A 939 12.01 45.46 2.78
C PRO A 939 12.66 46.29 1.65
N ARG A 940 12.02 46.27 0.47
CA ARG A 940 12.27 47.13 -0.70
C ARG A 940 10.95 47.81 -1.16
N PRO A 941 10.96 48.77 -2.12
CA PRO A 941 9.76 49.38 -2.67
C PRO A 941 8.72 48.37 -3.23
N GLU A 942 9.11 47.12 -3.47
CA GLU A 942 8.28 46.02 -3.99
C GLU A 942 7.67 45.11 -2.89
N THR A 943 7.68 45.54 -1.62
CA THR A 943 7.01 44.80 -0.51
C THR A 943 5.50 44.64 -0.74
N VAL A 944 4.90 43.57 -0.17
CA VAL A 944 3.45 43.29 -0.26
C VAL A 944 2.58 44.51 0.10
N ALA A 945 2.98 45.26 1.13
CA ALA A 945 2.31 46.48 1.56
C ALA A 945 2.36 47.61 0.51
N SER A 946 3.49 47.78 -0.18
CA SER A 946 3.69 48.80 -1.22
C SER A 946 2.97 48.45 -2.52
N LEU A 947 3.05 47.18 -2.95
CA LEU A 947 2.36 46.67 -4.14
C LEU A 947 0.83 46.80 -4.04
N LEU A 948 0.30 46.72 -2.82
CA LEU A 948 -1.13 46.76 -2.54
C LEU A 948 -1.56 48.09 -1.93
N ALA A 949 -0.73 49.14 -2.00
CA ALA A 949 -1.02 50.44 -1.41
C ALA A 949 -2.31 51.09 -1.94
N ASP A 950 -2.64 50.80 -3.21
CA ASP A 950 -3.85 51.26 -3.89
C ASP A 950 -5.01 50.27 -3.83
N ALA A 951 -4.86 49.13 -3.13
CA ALA A 951 -5.89 48.09 -3.07
C ALA A 951 -7.15 48.61 -2.35
N ARG A 952 -8.32 48.35 -2.96
CA ARG A 952 -9.63 48.87 -2.52
C ARG A 952 -10.59 47.79 -2.02
N ASP A 953 -10.50 46.58 -2.56
CA ASP A 953 -11.35 45.46 -2.11
C ASP A 953 -10.67 44.70 -0.95
N ILE A 954 -10.96 45.16 0.26
CA ILE A 954 -10.51 44.56 1.51
C ILE A 954 -11.68 43.83 2.18
N HIS A 955 -11.51 42.55 2.47
CA HIS A 955 -12.53 41.72 3.09
C HIS A 955 -12.11 41.26 4.49
N GLU A 956 -12.89 41.60 5.52
CA GLU A 956 -12.74 40.97 6.84
C GLU A 956 -13.46 39.63 6.87
N VAL A 957 -12.73 38.56 7.22
CA VAL A 957 -13.31 37.22 7.40
C VAL A 957 -14.20 37.22 8.64
N ALA A 958 -15.51 37.17 8.41
CA ALA A 958 -16.53 36.96 9.42
C ALA A 958 -17.31 35.67 9.10
N GLY A 959 -17.71 34.91 10.13
CA GLY A 959 -18.33 33.61 9.92
C GLY A 959 -18.71 32.91 11.21
N SER A 960 -19.31 31.73 11.07
CA SER A 960 -19.71 30.89 12.20
C SER A 960 -18.71 29.77 12.43
N VAL A 961 -18.70 29.22 13.64
CA VAL A 961 -17.98 27.98 13.94
C VAL A 961 -18.32 26.90 12.91
N GLY A 962 -17.29 26.23 12.38
CA GLY A 962 -17.43 25.17 11.38
C GLY A 962 -17.23 25.64 9.94
N ASP A 963 -17.19 26.95 9.70
CA ASP A 963 -16.91 27.50 8.37
C ASP A 963 -15.43 27.34 7.98
N VAL A 964 -15.18 27.16 6.68
CA VAL A 964 -13.85 27.08 6.08
C VAL A 964 -13.73 28.08 4.95
N ILE A 965 -12.67 28.87 4.97
CA ILE A 965 -12.33 29.83 3.90
C ILE A 965 -11.14 29.26 3.14
N LEU A 966 -11.33 28.98 1.84
CA LEU A 966 -10.24 28.58 0.95
C LEU A 966 -9.82 29.80 0.14
N MET A 967 -8.55 30.18 0.18
CA MET A 967 -8.04 31.34 -0.53
C MET A 967 -6.85 30.98 -1.43
N HIS A 968 -6.66 31.80 -2.44
CA HIS A 968 -5.56 31.70 -3.40
C HIS A 968 -4.20 31.77 -2.68
N PRO A 969 -3.16 31.04 -3.12
CA PRO A 969 -1.86 31.00 -2.45
C PRO A 969 -1.10 32.34 -2.45
N LEU A 970 -1.47 33.24 -3.36
CA LEU A 970 -0.99 34.63 -3.44
C LEU A 970 -1.93 35.63 -2.76
N MET A 971 -2.84 35.16 -1.90
CA MET A 971 -3.72 36.03 -1.12
C MET A 971 -2.91 36.70 0.01
N ALA A 972 -2.72 38.01 -0.11
CA ALA A 972 -2.14 38.81 0.94
C ALA A 972 -3.19 39.06 2.01
N HIS A 973 -2.79 38.90 3.26
CA HIS A 973 -3.69 39.00 4.38
C HIS A 973 -3.02 39.60 5.62
N ALA A 974 -3.84 40.10 6.54
CA ALA A 974 -3.38 40.72 7.77
C ALA A 974 -4.27 40.35 8.95
N ALA A 975 -3.65 40.22 10.14
CA ALA A 975 -4.40 40.05 11.37
C ALA A 975 -4.99 41.39 11.83
N THR A 976 -6.15 41.35 12.48
CA THR A 976 -6.82 42.53 13.07
C THR A 976 -6.88 42.45 14.59
N VAL A 977 -7.21 43.57 15.20
CA VAL A 977 -7.47 43.66 16.64
C VAL A 977 -8.85 43.05 16.92
N ASN A 978 -8.92 42.08 17.83
CA ASN A 978 -10.19 41.55 18.29
C ASN A 978 -10.81 42.50 19.32
N ARG A 979 -11.87 43.23 18.93
CA ARG A 979 -12.57 44.18 19.83
C ARG A 979 -13.68 43.53 20.64
N SER A 980 -13.91 42.23 20.45
CA SER A 980 -14.92 41.51 21.21
C SER A 980 -14.40 41.12 22.60
N SER A 981 -15.30 40.80 23.52
CA SER A 981 -14.96 40.20 24.82
C SER A 981 -14.84 38.68 24.75
N ARG A 982 -14.55 38.11 23.58
CA ARG A 982 -14.45 36.65 23.34
C ARG A 982 -13.12 36.32 22.66
N ILE A 983 -12.54 35.18 23.02
CA ILE A 983 -11.32 34.69 22.36
C ILE A 983 -11.68 34.13 20.98
N ARG A 984 -10.94 34.56 19.96
CA ARG A 984 -11.07 34.06 18.60
C ARG A 984 -10.06 32.94 18.34
N TRP A 985 -10.60 31.76 18.08
CA TRP A 985 -9.87 30.55 17.69
C TRP A 985 -10.02 30.31 16.19
N LEU A 986 -8.88 30.26 15.51
CA LEU A 986 -8.79 30.08 14.06
C LEU A 986 -7.57 29.22 13.75
N ALA A 987 -7.72 28.20 12.90
CA ALA A 987 -6.59 27.44 12.36
C ALA A 987 -6.29 27.92 10.93
N ASN A 988 -5.00 28.00 10.58
CA ASN A 988 -4.54 28.42 9.24
C ASN A 988 -3.69 27.32 8.56
N PRO A 989 -4.23 26.13 8.24
CA PRO A 989 -3.46 25.10 7.54
C PRO A 989 -3.22 25.44 6.07
N LEU A 990 -2.08 25.02 5.53
CA LEU A 990 -1.71 25.21 4.13
C LEU A 990 -1.94 23.95 3.30
N ILE A 991 -2.39 24.12 2.05
CA ILE A 991 -2.51 23.04 1.08
C ILE A 991 -1.28 23.04 0.17
N GLU A 992 -0.43 22.05 0.29
CA GLU A 992 0.72 21.82 -0.58
C GLU A 992 0.31 21.06 -1.84
N LEU A 993 0.98 21.36 -2.95
CA LEU A 993 0.78 20.68 -4.23
C LEU A 993 1.77 19.52 -4.40
N GLU A 994 1.34 18.46 -5.09
CA GLU A 994 2.23 17.35 -5.51
C GLU A 994 3.19 17.79 -6.63
N ALA A 995 2.79 18.77 -7.43
CA ALA A 995 3.59 19.33 -8.52
C ALA A 995 3.24 20.82 -8.73
N PRO A 996 4.15 21.64 -9.28
CA PRO A 996 3.88 23.05 -9.55
C PRO A 996 2.67 23.28 -10.47
N LEU A 997 2.04 24.45 -10.34
CA LEU A 997 0.94 24.87 -11.22
C LEU A 997 1.44 25.03 -12.66
N GLN A 998 0.65 24.60 -13.65
CA GLN A 998 1.04 24.73 -15.06
C GLN A 998 0.20 25.81 -15.74
N LEU A 999 0.85 26.93 -16.04
CA LEU A 999 0.21 28.11 -16.59
C LEU A 999 0.26 28.17 -18.12
N HIS A 1000 1.00 27.26 -18.78
CA HIS A 1000 1.17 27.21 -20.24
C HIS A 1000 0.86 25.80 -20.75
N ARG A 1001 -0.28 25.64 -21.44
CA ARG A 1001 -0.72 24.38 -22.07
C ARG A 1001 -1.59 24.67 -23.33
N ASP A 1002 -1.60 23.79 -24.34
CA ASP A 1002 -2.21 24.01 -25.68
C ASP A 1002 -3.74 23.77 -25.75
N GLU A 1003 -4.64 24.76 -25.67
CA GLU A 1003 -6.14 24.74 -25.65
C GLU A 1003 -7.08 23.51 -25.28
N GLY A 1004 -6.69 22.23 -25.27
CA GLY A 1004 -7.49 21.05 -24.81
C GLY A 1004 -7.41 20.45 -23.36
N ASP A 1005 -6.61 20.89 -22.38
CA ASP A 1005 -6.68 20.45 -20.96
C ASP A 1005 -7.35 21.58 -20.17
N ALA A 1006 -8.40 21.25 -19.44
CA ALA A 1006 -9.06 22.20 -18.56
C ALA A 1006 -8.09 22.61 -17.43
N TYR A 1007 -7.74 23.89 -17.37
CA TYR A 1007 -7.00 24.49 -16.25
C TYR A 1007 -7.79 24.37 -14.94
N SER A 1008 -7.11 24.13 -13.82
CA SER A 1008 -7.74 24.22 -12.50
C SER A 1008 -8.27 25.65 -12.25
N VAL A 1009 -9.16 25.81 -11.27
CA VAL A 1009 -9.71 27.13 -10.95
C VAL A 1009 -8.60 28.10 -10.52
N VAL A 1010 -7.61 27.61 -9.75
CA VAL A 1010 -6.42 28.41 -9.37
C VAL A 1010 -5.55 28.76 -10.57
N GLU A 1011 -5.37 27.85 -11.53
CA GLU A 1011 -4.65 28.17 -12.77
C GLU A 1011 -5.41 29.19 -13.63
N ARG A 1012 -6.75 29.12 -13.64
CA ARG A 1012 -7.62 30.07 -14.36
C ARG A 1012 -7.53 31.47 -13.77
N THR A 1013 -7.46 31.63 -12.44
CA THR A 1013 -7.28 32.94 -11.81
C THR A 1013 -5.95 33.57 -12.18
N LEU A 1014 -4.86 32.80 -12.14
CA LEU A 1014 -3.52 33.26 -12.53
C LEU A 1014 -3.46 33.62 -14.02
N ARG A 1015 -3.98 32.75 -14.90
CA ARG A 1015 -3.99 33.01 -16.35
C ARG A 1015 -4.80 34.24 -16.72
N ARG A 1016 -5.95 34.48 -16.08
CA ARG A 1016 -6.75 35.69 -16.30
C ARG A 1016 -5.96 36.95 -15.94
N ALA A 1017 -5.24 36.92 -14.81
CA ALA A 1017 -4.40 38.04 -14.38
C ALA A 1017 -3.23 38.31 -15.35
N LEU A 1018 -2.55 37.27 -15.83
CA LEU A 1018 -1.41 37.37 -16.74
C LEU A 1018 -1.83 37.75 -18.18
N ALA A 1019 -3.02 37.33 -18.63
CA ALA A 1019 -3.53 37.69 -19.96
C ALA A 1019 -3.91 39.19 -20.07
N LEU A 1020 -4.42 39.78 -18.99
CA LEU A 1020 -4.71 41.22 -18.91
C LEU A 1020 -3.43 42.07 -19.03
N GLU A 1021 -2.30 41.57 -18.54
CA GLU A 1021 -0.99 42.22 -18.65
C GLU A 1021 -0.39 42.15 -20.07
N ALA A 1022 -0.55 41.03 -20.77
CA ALA A 1022 -0.16 40.92 -22.17
C ALA A 1022 -0.99 41.84 -23.08
N TYR A 1023 -2.25 42.11 -22.71
CA TYR A 1023 -3.14 43.04 -23.41
C TYR A 1023 -2.79 44.51 -23.09
N GLU A 1024 -2.53 44.86 -21.83
CA GLU A 1024 -2.07 46.20 -21.43
C GLU A 1024 -0.69 46.54 -22.01
N GLY A 1025 0.25 45.59 -22.06
CA GLY A 1025 1.58 45.77 -22.66
C GLY A 1025 1.59 45.88 -24.19
N ALA A 1026 0.52 45.46 -24.87
CA ALA A 1026 0.32 45.65 -26.30
C ALA A 1026 -0.37 46.99 -26.65
N ILE A 1027 -0.89 47.72 -25.64
CA ILE A 1027 -1.56 49.02 -25.77
C ILE A 1027 -0.60 50.20 -25.43
N VAL A 1028 0.55 49.92 -24.78
CA VAL A 1028 1.58 50.92 -24.43
C VAL A 1028 2.55 51.18 -25.58
#